data_AF-A0A535RE49-F1
#
_entry.id   AF-A0A535RE49-F1
#
_cell.length_a   1.000
_cell.length_b   1.000
_cell.length_c   1.000
_cell.angle_alpha   90.00
_cell.angle_beta   90.00
_cell.angle_gamma   90.00
#
_symmetry.space_group_name_H-M   'P 1'
#
loop_
_entity.id
_entity.type
_entity.pdbx_description
1 polymer ?
#
loop_
_entity_poly.entity_id
_entity_poly.type
_entity_poly.pdbx_seq_one_letter_code
_entity_poly.pdbx_strand_id
1 'polypeptide(L)'
;MLEDDQLTLTMAERTELIDQILLQAVGYGPLDHLLHDPAVSEIMVNGPDDVYVERDGLLMKAEARFQDEGQLLETIRRMIAVTGRHIDELSPMVDARLPDGSRVNAIIRPAALRGPSLTIRKFRDFVMDIDDLLREGSLSPAMAEFLRACVLGRMNILVSGGTGSGKTTSLNVMASYIPENQRVVTIEDAAELQIQHPHVVSLEHRPPNVEGKGELTIRQLVRNSLRMRPDRILVGEVRGGEALDMLQAMNTGHDGSMSTIHSNSARDALSRLETMVMMASIDLPYEAVRAQIGSAINLLVHLARMPDGRRKIVQVAEVLGYNADGPVLRDIYVLGMGADLHLEYNATGYIPKLLDKAAFYGVQVPDRLFDPDFARYIPAGSDSMMPVIKDPFLEDDTRRRSGSGDIVREVVVVPFSSAQPTYSTRAEDREDRRALEQSPIDPMEMARMSQTMVPGSPDLSEDVRDLISAARQAVGVDRPGQPVPGGGGAAGVAPASSEPVYVPRWQAPNLGRSSRATIPNARRRVAAVVDSLTAYLGLHARMAKTANRAFNGVEIKIGDYARQAKISQTTAARDLRRAATAGLLVAQKHPQLGVTYRAGSFLMQAVAYGLGLNFGEAEALNADSIVSKVVDSMRVTR
;
A
#
# COMPACT_ATOMS: atom_id res chain seq x y z
N MET A 1 13.87 -36.80 24.69
CA MET A 1 13.69 -35.62 25.55
C MET A 1 12.38 -35.68 26.31
N LEU A 2 11.22 -35.35 25.73
CA LEU A 2 9.94 -35.36 26.50
C LEU A 2 9.56 -36.73 27.11
N GLU A 3 9.91 -37.84 26.45
CA GLU A 3 9.72 -39.19 27.00
C GLU A 3 10.78 -39.59 28.05
N ASP A 4 11.94 -38.92 28.06
CA ASP A 4 13.03 -39.18 29.02
C ASP A 4 12.80 -38.46 30.37
N ASP A 5 12.19 -37.26 30.33
CA ASP A 5 12.01 -36.38 31.50
C ASP A 5 10.68 -36.57 32.26
N GLN A 6 9.85 -37.54 31.87
CA GLN A 6 8.53 -37.85 32.50
C GLN A 6 7.57 -36.65 32.67
N LEU A 7 7.69 -35.61 31.83
CA LEU A 7 6.83 -34.43 31.89
C LEU A 7 5.45 -34.69 31.29
N THR A 8 4.46 -34.97 32.15
CA THR A 8 3.04 -35.03 31.76
C THR A 8 2.49 -33.63 31.48
N LEU A 9 2.60 -33.21 30.21
CA LEU A 9 1.92 -32.02 29.68
C LEU A 9 0.43 -32.30 29.44
N THR A 10 -0.43 -31.34 29.77
CA THR A 10 -1.82 -31.36 29.34
C THR A 10 -1.94 -31.20 27.82
N MET A 11 -3.09 -31.54 27.24
CA MET A 11 -3.30 -31.38 25.80
C MET A 11 -3.20 -29.91 25.35
N ALA A 12 -3.54 -28.95 26.22
CA ALA A 12 -3.37 -27.53 25.93
C ALA A 12 -1.88 -27.15 25.85
N GLU A 13 -1.09 -27.48 26.88
CA GLU A 13 0.36 -27.20 26.91
C GLU A 13 1.11 -27.93 25.79
N ARG A 14 0.70 -29.16 25.45
CA ARG A 14 1.27 -29.91 24.33
C ARG A 14 0.97 -29.25 22.98
N THR A 15 -0.23 -28.72 22.77
CA THR A 15 -0.57 -27.95 21.56
C THR A 15 0.21 -26.65 21.50
N GLU A 16 0.32 -25.92 22.61
CA GLU A 16 1.09 -24.67 22.68
C GLU A 16 2.59 -24.90 22.41
N LEU A 17 3.18 -25.97 22.96
CA LEU A 17 4.56 -26.35 22.68
C LEU A 17 4.77 -26.74 21.20
N ILE A 18 3.82 -27.46 20.60
CA ILE A 18 3.86 -27.82 19.17
C ILE A 18 3.77 -26.57 18.29
N ASP A 19 2.86 -25.64 18.60
CA ASP A 19 2.74 -24.37 17.86
C ASP A 19 4.04 -23.55 18.01
N GLN A 20 4.63 -23.43 19.20
CA GLN A 20 5.92 -22.77 19.40
C GLN A 20 7.06 -23.42 18.59
N ILE A 21 7.14 -24.76 18.57
CA ILE A 21 8.15 -25.50 17.80
C ILE A 21 7.94 -25.29 16.29
N LEU A 22 6.70 -25.32 15.79
CA LEU A 22 6.39 -25.09 14.37
C LEU A 22 6.70 -23.66 13.93
N LEU A 23 6.39 -22.66 14.76
CA LEU A 23 6.74 -21.26 14.52
C LEU A 23 8.28 -21.06 14.51
N GLN A 24 9.01 -21.75 15.40
CA GLN A 24 10.48 -21.72 15.38
C GLN A 24 11.10 -22.49 14.20
N ALA A 25 10.49 -23.58 13.74
CA ALA A 25 11.02 -24.44 12.68
C ALA A 25 10.68 -23.97 11.26
N VAL A 26 9.52 -23.32 11.07
CA VAL A 26 8.98 -22.96 9.74
C VAL A 26 8.69 -21.45 9.63
N GLY A 27 8.34 -20.79 10.73
CA GLY A 27 8.02 -19.37 10.77
C GLY A 27 9.22 -18.46 11.05
N TYR A 28 8.89 -17.27 11.54
CA TYR A 28 9.79 -16.19 11.94
C TYR A 28 9.97 -16.09 13.46
N GLY A 29 9.58 -17.13 14.20
CA GLY A 29 9.81 -17.26 15.64
C GLY A 29 9.07 -16.18 16.44
N PRO A 30 9.75 -15.40 17.32
CA PRO A 30 9.09 -14.39 18.15
C PRO A 30 8.26 -13.34 17.39
N LEU A 31 8.55 -13.12 16.10
CA LEU A 31 7.86 -12.13 15.28
C LEU A 31 6.56 -12.63 14.63
N ASP A 32 6.32 -13.95 14.57
CA ASP A 32 5.16 -14.48 13.85
C ASP A 32 3.83 -13.92 14.36
N HIS A 33 3.67 -13.79 15.68
CA HIS A 33 2.45 -13.22 16.26
C HIS A 33 2.24 -11.76 15.81
N LEU A 34 3.31 -10.96 15.71
CA LEU A 34 3.25 -9.55 15.29
C LEU A 34 3.03 -9.41 13.78
N LEU A 35 3.61 -10.31 12.98
CA LEU A 35 3.43 -10.37 11.54
C LEU A 35 1.98 -10.73 11.17
N HIS A 36 1.34 -11.65 11.91
CA HIS A 36 -0.05 -12.04 11.67
C HIS A 36 -1.09 -11.15 12.38
N ASP A 37 -0.69 -10.20 13.24
CA ASP A 37 -1.61 -9.29 13.93
C ASP A 37 -2.02 -8.11 13.02
N PRO A 38 -3.28 -8.00 12.57
CA PRO A 38 -3.69 -6.97 11.63
C PRO A 38 -3.63 -5.54 12.19
N ALA A 39 -3.57 -5.36 13.51
CA ALA A 39 -3.42 -4.04 14.13
C ALA A 39 -1.97 -3.52 14.10
N VAL A 40 -0.98 -4.40 13.84
CA VAL A 40 0.43 -4.01 13.71
C VAL A 40 0.73 -3.60 12.27
N SER A 41 1.17 -2.35 12.06
CA SER A 41 1.60 -1.83 10.74
C SER A 41 3.10 -1.93 10.49
N GLU A 42 3.91 -1.85 11.53
CA GLU A 42 5.37 -1.86 11.44
C GLU A 42 5.97 -2.55 12.67
N ILE A 43 7.09 -3.24 12.48
CA ILE A 43 7.84 -3.96 13.52
C ILE A 43 9.29 -3.50 13.43
N MET A 44 9.88 -3.05 14.54
CA MET A 44 11.27 -2.60 14.61
C MET A 44 12.00 -3.34 15.72
N VAL A 45 13.05 -4.07 15.34
CA VAL A 45 13.92 -4.83 16.25
C VAL A 45 15.28 -4.13 16.31
N ASN A 46 15.62 -3.60 17.47
CA ASN A 46 16.90 -2.93 17.73
C ASN A 46 17.93 -3.86 18.40
N GLY A 47 17.50 -5.05 18.80
CA GLY A 47 18.27 -6.11 19.45
C GLY A 47 17.33 -7.19 20.01
N PRO A 48 17.86 -8.27 20.63
CA PRO A 48 17.06 -9.42 21.05
C PRO A 48 15.90 -9.07 22.02
N ASP A 49 16.13 -8.13 22.94
CA ASP A 49 15.17 -7.69 23.97
C ASP A 49 14.41 -6.40 23.62
N ASP A 50 14.67 -5.83 22.44
CA ASP A 50 14.20 -4.50 22.03
C ASP A 50 13.39 -4.55 20.73
N VAL A 51 12.22 -5.18 20.83
CA VAL A 51 11.20 -5.19 19.78
C VAL A 51 10.15 -4.11 20.06
N TYR A 52 9.87 -3.30 19.04
CA TYR A 52 8.84 -2.26 19.02
C TYR A 52 7.86 -2.53 17.87
N VAL A 53 6.63 -2.05 18.01
CA VAL A 53 5.62 -2.10 16.95
C VAL A 53 4.88 -0.77 16.83
N GLU A 54 4.46 -0.43 15.61
CA GLU A 54 3.41 0.57 15.40
C GLU A 54 2.04 -0.12 15.41
N ARG A 55 1.14 0.36 16.28
CA ARG A 55 -0.30 0.08 16.24
C ARG A 55 -1.06 1.39 16.13
N ASP A 56 -2.02 1.49 15.22
CA ASP A 56 -2.88 2.67 15.05
C ASP A 56 -2.16 4.03 14.91
N GLY A 57 -0.90 4.03 14.47
CA GLY A 57 -0.08 5.25 14.42
C GLY A 57 0.56 5.65 15.75
N LEU A 58 0.72 4.72 16.71
CA LEU A 58 1.47 4.87 17.95
C LEU A 58 2.57 3.81 18.05
N LEU A 59 3.77 4.21 18.45
CA LEU A 59 4.89 3.30 18.70
C LEU A 59 4.86 2.79 20.13
N MET A 60 4.95 1.48 20.30
CA MET A 60 4.96 0.82 21.60
C MET A 60 5.98 -0.31 21.65
N LYS A 61 6.55 -0.58 22.84
CA LYS A 61 7.41 -1.75 23.05
C LYS A 61 6.54 -3.01 23.07
N ALA A 62 6.96 -4.04 22.32
CA ALA A 62 6.30 -5.33 22.28
C ALA A 62 6.87 -6.28 23.35
N GLU A 63 6.10 -7.31 23.72
CA GLU A 63 6.55 -8.37 24.63
C GLU A 63 7.43 -9.43 23.94
N ALA A 64 7.42 -9.47 22.60
CA ALA A 64 8.22 -10.38 21.81
C ALA A 64 9.73 -10.16 22.05
N ARG A 65 10.46 -11.26 22.28
CA ARG A 65 11.91 -11.27 22.53
C ARG A 65 12.56 -12.45 21.81
N PHE A 66 13.79 -12.26 21.37
CA PHE A 66 14.66 -13.33 20.91
C PHE A 66 15.51 -13.85 22.07
N GLN A 67 15.96 -15.09 21.98
CA GLN A 67 16.85 -15.72 22.97
C GLN A 67 18.22 -15.02 23.03
N ASP A 68 18.77 -14.66 21.86
CA ASP A 68 20.04 -13.97 21.71
C ASP A 68 20.17 -13.30 20.32
N GLU A 69 21.32 -12.66 20.06
CA GLU A 69 21.64 -12.09 18.73
C GLU A 69 21.71 -13.15 17.61
N GLY A 70 22.04 -14.40 17.95
CA GLY A 70 22.14 -15.51 17.01
C GLY A 70 20.79 -15.91 16.44
N GLN A 71 19.77 -16.08 17.29
CA GLN A 71 18.39 -16.37 16.87
C GLN A 71 17.82 -15.23 16.01
N LEU A 72 18.08 -13.97 16.38
CA LEU A 72 17.69 -12.82 15.56
C LEU A 72 18.38 -12.83 14.19
N LEU A 73 19.69 -13.09 14.15
CA LEU A 73 20.45 -13.18 12.91
C LEU A 73 19.99 -14.34 12.01
N GLU A 74 19.65 -15.50 12.59
CA GLU A 74 19.08 -16.62 11.84
C GLU A 74 17.71 -16.27 11.28
N THR A 75 16.85 -15.61 12.07
CA THR A 75 15.52 -15.14 11.63
C THR A 75 15.64 -14.17 10.46
N ILE A 76 16.57 -13.20 10.54
CA ILE A 76 16.89 -12.29 9.43
C ILE A 76 17.34 -13.08 8.20
N ARG A 77 18.31 -14.00 8.33
CA ARG A 77 18.80 -14.80 7.20
C ARG A 77 17.68 -15.62 6.55
N ARG A 78 16.76 -16.17 7.35
CA ARG A 78 15.59 -16.94 6.89
C ARG A 78 14.58 -16.06 6.12
N MET A 79 14.28 -14.86 6.63
CA MET A 79 13.47 -13.86 5.93
C MET A 79 14.07 -13.46 4.58
N ILE A 80 15.39 -13.29 4.52
CA ILE A 80 16.08 -12.80 3.32
C ILE A 80 16.27 -13.92 2.29
N ALA A 81 16.51 -15.16 2.70
CA ALA A 81 16.74 -16.31 1.82
C ALA A 81 15.59 -16.56 0.83
N VAL A 82 14.32 -16.38 1.24
CA VAL A 82 13.16 -16.56 0.35
C VAL A 82 13.07 -15.51 -0.77
N THR A 83 13.82 -14.41 -0.65
CA THR A 83 13.82 -13.29 -1.61
C THR A 83 14.96 -13.40 -2.65
N GLY A 84 15.84 -14.39 -2.52
CA GLY A 84 17.03 -14.54 -3.38
C GLY A 84 18.14 -13.52 -3.12
N ARG A 85 18.05 -12.73 -2.05
CA ARG A 85 19.10 -11.84 -1.55
C ARG A 85 19.95 -12.53 -0.47
N HIS A 86 21.05 -11.91 -0.07
CA HIS A 86 21.93 -12.37 1.00
C HIS A 86 22.28 -11.23 1.95
N ILE A 87 22.75 -11.58 3.15
CA ILE A 87 23.26 -10.66 4.16
C ILE A 87 24.35 -11.36 4.99
N ASP A 88 25.54 -10.76 5.00
CA ASP A 88 26.76 -11.28 5.62
C ASP A 88 27.72 -10.12 5.98
N GLU A 89 28.91 -10.41 6.49
CA GLU A 89 29.84 -9.38 6.96
C GLU A 89 30.42 -8.51 5.82
N LEU A 90 30.38 -8.98 4.57
CA LEU A 90 30.81 -8.23 3.38
C LEU A 90 29.67 -7.38 2.80
N SER A 91 28.44 -7.87 2.90
CA SER A 91 27.20 -7.16 2.56
C SER A 91 26.28 -7.05 3.79
N PRO A 92 26.61 -6.19 4.78
CA PRO A 92 25.95 -6.16 6.09
C PRO A 92 24.60 -5.43 6.11
N MET A 93 24.06 -5.07 4.94
CA MET A 93 22.82 -4.32 4.76
C MET A 93 21.99 -4.95 3.65
N VAL A 94 20.69 -5.10 3.86
CA VAL A 94 19.78 -5.62 2.84
C VAL A 94 18.39 -4.98 2.93
N ASP A 95 17.87 -4.58 1.77
CA ASP A 95 16.47 -4.26 1.54
C ASP A 95 15.84 -5.37 0.70
N ALA A 96 14.70 -5.89 1.16
CA ALA A 96 14.03 -7.03 0.56
C ALA A 96 12.50 -6.91 0.66
N ARG A 97 11.81 -7.74 -0.13
CA ARG A 97 10.35 -7.85 -0.11
C ARG A 97 9.96 -9.31 0.13
N LEU A 98 9.21 -9.55 1.20
CA LEU A 98 8.75 -10.87 1.60
C LEU A 98 7.61 -11.38 0.69
N PRO A 99 7.29 -12.69 0.69
CA PRO A 99 6.26 -13.27 -0.17
C PRO A 99 4.83 -12.77 0.07
N ASP A 100 4.54 -12.21 1.25
CA ASP A 100 3.31 -11.50 1.62
C ASP A 100 3.27 -10.05 1.07
N GLY A 101 4.36 -9.58 0.48
CA GLY A 101 4.54 -8.23 -0.01
C GLY A 101 5.20 -7.26 0.97
N SER A 102 5.45 -7.67 2.24
CA SER A 102 6.00 -6.81 3.29
C SER A 102 7.44 -6.37 2.97
N ARG A 103 7.79 -5.12 3.29
CA ARG A 103 9.14 -4.57 3.09
C ARG A 103 9.98 -4.86 4.33
N VAL A 104 11.17 -5.42 4.12
CA VAL A 104 12.16 -5.73 5.16
C VAL A 104 13.44 -4.97 4.88
N ASN A 105 13.91 -4.21 5.86
CA ASN A 105 15.27 -3.70 5.95
C ASN A 105 15.99 -4.41 7.10
N ALA A 106 17.19 -4.91 6.87
CA ALA A 106 18.01 -5.48 7.93
C ALA A 106 19.47 -5.04 7.82
N ILE A 107 20.10 -4.84 8.98
CA ILE A 107 21.48 -4.38 9.10
C ILE A 107 22.20 -5.16 10.22
N ILE A 108 23.42 -5.61 9.95
CA ILE A 108 24.22 -6.45 10.86
C ILE A 108 25.62 -5.88 11.07
N ARG A 109 26.42 -6.51 11.94
CA ARG A 109 27.85 -6.18 12.10
C ARG A 109 28.58 -6.37 10.76
N PRO A 110 29.56 -5.52 10.40
CA PRO A 110 30.12 -4.43 11.20
C PRO A 110 29.31 -3.12 11.20
N ALA A 111 28.32 -2.96 10.31
CA ALA A 111 27.57 -1.70 10.18
C ALA A 111 26.67 -1.38 11.39
N ALA A 112 26.03 -2.39 11.96
CA ALA A 112 25.25 -2.27 13.20
C ALA A 112 26.09 -2.61 14.44
N LEU A 113 26.63 -1.57 15.10
CA LEU A 113 27.53 -1.71 16.25
C LEU A 113 26.91 -2.45 17.46
N ARG A 114 25.58 -2.39 17.61
CA ARG A 114 24.83 -2.99 18.73
C ARG A 114 24.28 -4.41 18.42
N GLY A 115 24.77 -5.06 17.37
CA GLY A 115 24.26 -6.34 16.90
C GLY A 115 23.21 -6.18 15.80
N PRO A 116 22.56 -7.27 15.37
CA PRO A 116 21.58 -7.25 14.29
C PRO A 116 20.38 -6.34 14.58
N SER A 117 19.92 -5.60 13.57
CA SER A 117 18.68 -4.83 13.60
C SER A 117 17.84 -5.11 12.34
N LEU A 118 16.52 -5.06 12.51
CA LEU A 118 15.53 -5.49 11.53
C LEU A 118 14.30 -4.58 11.63
N THR A 119 13.91 -3.96 10.51
CA THR A 119 12.66 -3.20 10.39
C THR A 119 11.77 -3.87 9.33
N ILE A 120 10.52 -4.17 9.70
CA ILE A 120 9.52 -4.77 8.82
C ILE A 120 8.33 -3.81 8.73
N ARG A 121 8.14 -3.20 7.57
CA ARG A 121 6.89 -2.48 7.27
C ARG A 121 5.95 -3.42 6.55
N LYS A 122 4.87 -3.79 7.23
CA LYS A 122 3.95 -4.83 6.75
C LYS A 122 3.16 -4.36 5.55
N PHE A 123 2.97 -5.25 4.59
CA PHE A 123 1.97 -5.06 3.56
C PHE A 123 0.59 -5.17 4.21
N ARG A 124 -0.29 -4.20 3.96
CA ARG A 124 -1.65 -4.23 4.49
C ARG A 124 -2.53 -4.97 3.51
N ASP A 125 -3.16 -6.07 3.94
CA ASP A 125 -4.20 -6.75 3.15
C ASP A 125 -5.47 -5.89 3.00
N PHE A 126 -5.64 -4.90 3.88
CA PHE A 126 -6.75 -3.96 3.85
C PHE A 126 -6.37 -2.64 3.17
N VAL A 127 -7.08 -2.33 2.09
CA VAL A 127 -7.06 -1.04 1.42
C VAL A 127 -8.16 -0.18 2.01
N MET A 128 -7.80 0.96 2.62
CA MET A 128 -8.79 1.94 3.06
C MET A 128 -9.59 2.47 1.87
N ASP A 129 -10.87 2.73 2.08
CA ASP A 129 -11.71 3.50 1.17
C ASP A 129 -11.93 4.95 1.67
N ILE A 130 -12.84 5.69 1.02
CA ILE A 130 -13.18 7.06 1.45
C ILE A 130 -13.99 7.10 2.76
N ASP A 131 -14.85 6.11 2.99
CA ASP A 131 -15.71 6.05 4.17
C ASP A 131 -14.87 5.75 5.42
N ASP A 132 -13.78 4.99 5.28
CA ASP A 132 -12.76 4.84 6.31
C ASP A 132 -12.09 6.18 6.66
N LEU A 133 -11.61 6.93 5.65
CA LEU A 133 -10.96 8.22 5.89
C LEU A 133 -11.91 9.27 6.49
N LEU A 134 -13.20 9.24 6.13
CA LEU A 134 -14.23 10.09 6.75
C LEU A 134 -14.48 9.68 8.21
N ARG A 135 -14.55 8.37 8.50
CA ARG A 135 -14.77 7.80 9.83
C ARG A 135 -13.60 8.04 10.79
N GLU A 136 -12.37 7.97 10.31
CA GLU A 136 -11.16 8.32 11.07
C GLU A 136 -11.05 9.83 11.35
N GLY A 137 -11.77 10.67 10.59
CA GLY A 137 -11.67 12.12 10.63
C GLY A 137 -10.45 12.66 9.87
N SER A 138 -10.00 11.93 8.85
CA SER A 138 -8.81 12.24 8.05
C SER A 138 -9.07 13.34 7.00
N LEU A 139 -10.33 13.58 6.64
CA LEU A 139 -10.83 14.71 5.85
C LEU A 139 -12.32 14.99 6.14
N SER A 140 -12.87 16.11 5.65
CA SER A 140 -14.31 16.42 5.73
C SER A 140 -15.10 15.85 4.54
N PRO A 141 -16.43 15.71 4.65
CA PRO A 141 -17.28 15.35 3.50
C PRO A 141 -17.18 16.31 2.32
N ALA A 142 -17.04 17.62 2.57
CA ALA A 142 -16.86 18.63 1.54
C ALA A 142 -15.51 18.46 0.79
N MET A 143 -14.43 18.19 1.54
CA MET A 143 -13.14 17.82 0.95
C MET A 143 -13.25 16.55 0.10
N ALA A 144 -13.98 15.53 0.55
CA ALA A 144 -14.15 14.28 -0.19
C ALA A 144 -14.89 14.48 -1.53
N GLU A 145 -15.98 15.25 -1.53
CA GLU A 145 -16.73 15.60 -2.74
C GLU A 145 -15.86 16.42 -3.72
N PHE A 146 -15.09 17.39 -3.21
CA PHE A 146 -14.16 18.21 -3.99
C PHE A 146 -12.98 17.41 -4.57
N LEU A 147 -12.32 16.56 -3.78
CA LEU A 147 -11.19 15.74 -4.24
C LEU A 147 -11.63 14.73 -5.31
N ARG A 148 -12.82 14.13 -5.14
CA ARG A 148 -13.46 13.31 -6.17
C ARG A 148 -13.68 14.10 -7.46
N ALA A 149 -14.20 15.33 -7.37
CA ALA A 149 -14.38 16.19 -8.53
C ALA A 149 -13.05 16.55 -9.21
N CYS A 150 -11.98 16.80 -8.45
CA CYS A 150 -10.64 17.06 -8.99
C CYS A 150 -10.08 15.86 -9.77
N VAL A 151 -10.24 14.63 -9.28
CA VAL A 151 -9.78 13.42 -10.01
C VAL A 151 -10.58 13.22 -11.30
N LEU A 152 -11.91 13.36 -11.25
CA LEU A 152 -12.79 13.26 -12.42
C LEU A 152 -12.48 14.37 -13.44
N GLY A 153 -12.27 15.60 -12.98
CA GLY A 153 -11.90 16.78 -13.78
C GLY A 153 -10.44 16.82 -14.24
N ARG A 154 -9.70 15.72 -14.06
CA ARG A 154 -8.30 15.54 -14.46
C ARG A 154 -7.32 16.61 -13.94
N MET A 155 -7.46 16.99 -12.66
CA MET A 155 -6.46 17.80 -11.97
C MET A 155 -5.24 16.97 -11.61
N ASN A 156 -4.04 17.47 -11.90
CA ASN A 156 -2.81 16.87 -11.42
C ASN A 156 -2.66 17.19 -9.92
N ILE A 157 -2.56 16.16 -9.08
CA ILE A 157 -2.57 16.28 -7.62
C ILE A 157 -1.22 15.87 -7.03
N LEU A 158 -0.63 16.77 -6.24
CA LEU A 158 0.58 16.49 -5.45
C LEU A 158 0.19 16.28 -3.97
N VAL A 159 0.40 15.06 -3.47
CA VAL A 159 0.13 14.69 -2.08
C VAL A 159 1.41 14.83 -1.27
N SER A 160 1.38 15.58 -0.17
CA SER A 160 2.59 15.94 0.57
C SER A 160 2.45 15.74 2.09
N GLY A 161 3.57 15.80 2.81
CA GLY A 161 3.60 15.50 4.25
C GLY A 161 4.77 14.63 4.71
N GLY A 162 4.91 14.51 6.03
CA GLY A 162 5.99 13.77 6.68
C GLY A 162 5.95 12.25 6.50
N THR A 163 6.88 11.56 7.16
CA THR A 163 6.90 10.08 7.22
C THR A 163 5.70 9.57 8.02
N GLY A 164 5.04 8.52 7.51
CA GLY A 164 3.89 7.92 8.18
C GLY A 164 2.59 8.76 8.18
N SER A 165 2.55 9.93 7.52
CA SER A 165 1.37 10.81 7.49
C SER A 165 0.20 10.31 6.63
N GLY A 166 0.35 9.21 5.90
CA GLY A 166 -0.72 8.60 5.09
C GLY A 166 -0.77 9.02 3.62
N LYS A 167 0.27 9.70 3.09
CA LYS A 167 0.32 10.16 1.69
C LYS A 167 -0.09 9.11 0.66
N THR A 168 0.57 7.95 0.68
CA THR A 168 0.33 6.84 -0.27
C THR A 168 -1.09 6.31 -0.14
N THR A 169 -1.61 6.20 1.09
CA THR A 169 -3.00 5.81 1.37
C THR A 169 -3.99 6.79 0.76
N SER A 170 -3.80 8.10 0.98
CA SER A 170 -4.70 9.12 0.43
C SER A 170 -4.63 9.20 -1.09
N LEU A 171 -3.46 9.00 -1.69
CA LEU A 171 -3.32 8.86 -3.14
C LEU A 171 -4.09 7.63 -3.64
N ASN A 172 -3.98 6.48 -2.95
CA ASN A 172 -4.70 5.26 -3.30
C ASN A 172 -6.22 5.44 -3.26
N VAL A 173 -6.75 6.11 -2.22
CA VAL A 173 -8.19 6.43 -2.12
C VAL A 173 -8.62 7.37 -3.23
N MET A 174 -7.89 8.47 -3.48
CA MET A 174 -8.23 9.39 -4.57
C MET A 174 -8.18 8.70 -5.95
N ALA A 175 -7.22 7.80 -6.16
CA ALA A 175 -7.10 7.03 -7.40
C ALA A 175 -8.25 6.04 -7.63
N SER A 176 -9.01 5.65 -6.59
CA SER A 176 -10.24 4.87 -6.77
C SER A 176 -11.34 5.63 -7.53
N TYR A 177 -11.27 6.97 -7.61
CA TYR A 177 -12.18 7.80 -8.40
C TYR A 177 -11.78 7.91 -9.88
N ILE A 178 -10.67 7.30 -10.32
CA ILE A 178 -10.30 7.26 -11.74
C ILE A 178 -11.35 6.41 -12.49
N PRO A 179 -12.01 6.95 -13.53
CA PRO A 179 -13.01 6.20 -14.30
C PRO A 179 -12.44 4.94 -14.96
N GLU A 180 -13.15 3.81 -14.84
CA GLU A 180 -12.75 2.47 -15.31
C GLU A 180 -12.31 2.38 -16.79
N ASN A 181 -12.75 3.33 -17.62
CA ASN A 181 -12.41 3.41 -19.03
C ASN A 181 -11.03 4.05 -19.32
N GLN A 182 -10.27 4.41 -18.28
CA GLN A 182 -8.96 5.08 -18.38
C GLN A 182 -7.83 4.11 -18.05
N ARG A 183 -6.69 4.18 -18.76
CA ARG A 183 -5.53 3.35 -18.45
C ARG A 183 -4.66 3.98 -17.38
N VAL A 184 -4.42 3.29 -16.27
CA VAL A 184 -3.57 3.75 -15.17
C VAL A 184 -2.22 3.02 -15.19
N VAL A 185 -1.12 3.76 -15.03
CA VAL A 185 0.20 3.18 -14.77
C VAL A 185 0.70 3.66 -13.39
N THR A 186 0.98 2.74 -12.46
CA THR A 186 1.67 3.07 -11.19
C THR A 186 3.17 2.85 -11.34
N ILE A 187 3.96 3.69 -10.68
CA ILE A 187 5.43 3.65 -10.72
C ILE A 187 5.97 3.94 -9.32
N GLU A 188 6.62 2.97 -8.70
CA GLU A 188 6.90 3.00 -7.26
C GLU A 188 8.30 2.46 -6.93
N ASP A 189 8.90 2.92 -5.82
CA ASP A 189 10.16 2.35 -5.31
C ASP A 189 9.98 0.91 -4.81
N ALA A 190 8.90 0.67 -4.07
CA ALA A 190 8.30 -0.64 -3.88
C ALA A 190 6.78 -0.51 -4.01
N ALA A 191 6.09 -1.51 -4.55
CA ALA A 191 4.66 -1.37 -4.86
C ALA A 191 3.81 -1.38 -3.57
N GLU A 192 3.30 -0.21 -3.20
CA GLU A 192 2.46 0.06 -2.03
C GLU A 192 1.03 0.45 -2.45
N LEU A 193 0.86 1.01 -3.65
CA LEU A 193 -0.44 1.34 -4.23
C LEU A 193 -1.20 0.07 -4.65
N GLN A 194 -2.33 -0.16 -3.99
CA GLN A 194 -3.27 -1.22 -4.26
C GLN A 194 -4.49 -0.64 -4.95
N ILE A 195 -4.31 -0.25 -6.21
CA ILE A 195 -5.33 0.40 -7.02
C ILE A 195 -6.32 -0.66 -7.54
N GLN A 196 -7.55 -0.66 -7.00
CA GLN A 196 -8.63 -1.51 -7.48
C GLN A 196 -9.24 -0.97 -8.79
N HIS A 197 -8.48 -1.04 -9.89
CA HIS A 197 -8.88 -0.50 -11.20
C HIS A 197 -8.67 -1.54 -12.31
N PRO A 198 -9.67 -1.81 -13.19
CA PRO A 198 -9.62 -2.91 -14.15
C PRO A 198 -8.50 -2.76 -15.20
N HIS A 199 -8.09 -1.52 -15.50
CA HIS A 199 -7.03 -1.22 -16.47
C HIS A 199 -5.77 -0.57 -15.85
N VAL A 200 -5.24 -1.18 -14.79
CA VAL A 200 -3.97 -0.77 -14.16
C VAL A 200 -2.77 -1.58 -14.68
N VAL A 201 -1.60 -0.95 -14.75
CA VAL A 201 -0.29 -1.60 -14.90
C VAL A 201 0.67 -1.04 -13.85
N SER A 202 1.18 -1.90 -12.96
CA SER A 202 2.13 -1.50 -11.92
C SER A 202 3.56 -1.74 -12.37
N LEU A 203 4.41 -0.72 -12.19
CA LEU A 203 5.84 -0.74 -12.44
C LEU A 203 6.57 -0.48 -11.12
N GLU A 204 7.60 -1.27 -10.84
CA GLU A 204 8.37 -1.21 -9.60
C GLU A 204 9.85 -0.99 -9.92
N HIS A 205 10.50 -0.09 -9.17
CA HIS A 205 11.94 0.13 -9.22
C HIS A 205 12.68 -1.19 -8.96
N ARG A 206 13.81 -1.36 -9.64
CA ARG A 206 14.74 -2.45 -9.32
C ARG A 206 16.13 -1.85 -9.05
N PRO A 207 16.66 -1.96 -7.82
CA PRO A 207 18.05 -1.58 -7.56
C PRO A 207 19.00 -2.48 -8.35
N PRO A 208 20.26 -2.05 -8.59
CA PRO A 208 21.26 -2.90 -9.21
C PRO A 208 21.51 -4.18 -8.40
N ASN A 209 21.98 -5.23 -9.06
CA ASN A 209 22.54 -6.41 -8.40
C ASN A 209 23.92 -6.10 -7.79
N VAL A 210 24.53 -7.06 -7.08
CA VAL A 210 25.87 -6.91 -6.48
C VAL A 210 27.00 -6.63 -7.48
N GLU A 211 26.78 -6.82 -8.78
CA GLU A 211 27.73 -6.44 -9.84
C GLU A 211 27.49 -5.03 -10.39
N GLY A 212 26.57 -4.25 -9.79
CA GLY A 212 26.18 -2.92 -10.26
C GLY A 212 25.27 -2.94 -11.51
N LYS A 213 24.70 -4.09 -11.89
CA LYS A 213 23.97 -4.27 -13.15
C LYS A 213 22.47 -4.43 -12.96
N GLY A 214 21.71 -4.07 -14.00
CA GLY A 214 20.28 -4.34 -14.09
C GLY A 214 19.39 -3.38 -13.29
N GLU A 215 19.89 -2.23 -12.87
CA GLU A 215 19.06 -1.18 -12.30
C GLU A 215 17.91 -0.76 -13.24
N LEU A 216 16.73 -0.50 -12.68
CA LEU A 216 15.56 0.06 -13.35
C LEU A 216 15.02 1.23 -12.52
N THR A 217 15.61 2.41 -12.71
CA THR A 217 15.25 3.64 -11.99
C THR A 217 13.81 4.08 -12.24
N ILE A 218 13.20 4.78 -11.27
CA ILE A 218 11.86 5.38 -11.43
C ILE A 218 11.82 6.26 -12.70
N ARG A 219 12.87 7.05 -12.95
CA ARG A 219 13.02 7.89 -14.15
C ARG A 219 12.91 7.10 -15.47
N GLN A 220 13.55 5.93 -15.57
CA GLN A 220 13.42 5.05 -16.73
C GLN A 220 12.00 4.50 -16.87
N LEU A 221 11.36 4.15 -15.75
CA LEU A 221 9.98 3.65 -15.74
C LEU A 221 8.97 4.73 -16.16
N VAL A 222 9.14 5.99 -15.72
CA VAL A 222 8.33 7.14 -16.20
C VAL A 222 8.49 7.32 -17.72
N ARG A 223 9.72 7.35 -18.24
CA ARG A 223 9.96 7.44 -19.68
C ARG A 223 9.40 6.27 -20.48
N ASN A 224 9.35 5.08 -19.89
CA ASN A 224 8.76 3.90 -20.51
C ASN A 224 7.23 3.99 -20.50
N SER A 225 6.61 4.46 -19.41
CA SER A 225 5.16 4.53 -19.26
C SER A 225 4.50 5.38 -20.35
N LEU A 226 5.14 6.47 -20.81
CA LEU A 226 4.67 7.30 -21.93
C LEU A 226 4.43 6.50 -23.22
N ARG A 227 5.14 5.39 -23.44
CA ARG A 227 4.94 4.50 -24.61
C ARG A 227 3.81 3.48 -24.40
N MET A 228 3.28 3.37 -23.19
CA MET A 228 2.22 2.42 -22.81
C MET A 228 0.81 3.00 -23.01
N ARG A 229 0.68 4.18 -23.61
CA ARG A 229 -0.58 4.94 -23.80
C ARG A 229 -1.42 5.07 -22.50
N PRO A 230 -0.85 5.52 -21.37
CA PRO A 230 -1.62 5.75 -20.16
C PRO A 230 -2.54 6.95 -20.33
N ASP A 231 -3.71 6.91 -19.69
CA ASP A 231 -4.50 8.11 -19.39
C ASP A 231 -3.97 8.79 -18.12
N ARG A 232 -3.51 7.98 -17.14
CA ARG A 232 -3.01 8.44 -15.82
C ARG A 232 -1.66 7.81 -15.50
N ILE A 233 -0.74 8.60 -14.96
CA ILE A 233 0.51 8.10 -14.37
C ILE A 233 0.50 8.44 -12.88
N LEU A 234 0.67 7.43 -12.03
CA LEU A 234 0.75 7.58 -10.58
C LEU A 234 2.17 7.27 -10.13
N VAL A 235 2.94 8.29 -9.73
CA VAL A 235 4.29 8.09 -9.19
C VAL A 235 4.20 8.01 -7.68
N GLY A 236 4.44 6.84 -7.10
CA GLY A 236 4.21 6.56 -5.68
C GLY A 236 4.89 7.57 -4.75
N GLU A 237 6.13 7.94 -5.05
CA GLU A 237 6.82 9.07 -4.42
C GLU A 237 7.90 9.62 -5.36
N VAL A 238 8.03 10.95 -5.45
CA VAL A 238 9.20 11.60 -6.08
C VAL A 238 10.26 11.98 -5.04
N ARG A 239 11.52 11.67 -5.37
CA ARG A 239 12.71 11.82 -4.54
C ARG A 239 13.90 12.49 -5.26
N GLY A 240 13.89 12.54 -6.59
CA GLY A 240 14.99 13.07 -7.40
C GLY A 240 14.60 13.39 -8.85
N GLY A 241 15.55 13.19 -9.77
CA GLY A 241 15.48 13.69 -11.15
C GLY A 241 14.33 13.15 -12.02
N GLU A 242 13.62 12.10 -11.59
CA GLU A 242 12.36 11.66 -12.18
C GLU A 242 11.24 12.69 -12.08
N ALA A 243 11.32 13.64 -11.15
CA ALA A 243 10.37 14.75 -11.00
C ALA A 243 10.21 15.54 -12.31
N LEU A 244 11.29 15.77 -13.07
CA LEU A 244 11.24 16.46 -14.35
C LEU A 244 10.44 15.66 -15.39
N ASP A 245 10.71 14.37 -15.52
CA ASP A 245 10.02 13.50 -16.48
C ASP A 245 8.54 13.31 -16.10
N MET A 246 8.20 13.33 -14.81
CA MET A 246 6.81 13.36 -14.31
C MET A 246 6.10 14.67 -14.68
N LEU A 247 6.73 15.83 -14.43
CA LEU A 247 6.18 17.14 -14.78
C LEU A 247 5.99 17.29 -16.30
N GLN A 248 6.91 16.75 -17.09
CA GLN A 248 6.76 16.69 -18.54
C GLN A 248 5.56 15.82 -18.93
N ALA A 249 5.38 14.64 -18.32
CA ALA A 249 4.22 13.80 -18.57
C ALA A 249 2.89 14.53 -18.28
N MET A 250 2.80 15.18 -17.11
CA MET A 250 1.64 15.99 -16.68
C MET A 250 1.33 17.13 -17.66
N ASN A 251 2.35 17.82 -18.18
CA ASN A 251 2.19 18.90 -19.17
C ASN A 251 1.92 18.40 -20.60
N THR A 252 2.16 17.11 -20.91
CA THR A 252 2.09 16.55 -22.28
C THR A 252 0.95 15.55 -22.49
N GLY A 253 -0.20 15.82 -21.87
CA GLY A 253 -1.46 15.09 -22.13
C GLY A 253 -1.75 13.91 -21.19
N HIS A 254 -0.91 13.65 -20.18
CA HIS A 254 -1.18 12.65 -19.14
C HIS A 254 -1.86 13.30 -17.94
N ASP A 255 -2.98 13.96 -18.23
CA ASP A 255 -3.70 14.87 -17.36
C ASP A 255 -4.34 14.16 -16.15
N GLY A 256 -4.31 14.81 -14.99
CA GLY A 256 -4.66 14.26 -13.69
C GLY A 256 -3.89 13.00 -13.28
N SER A 257 -2.62 12.99 -13.61
CA SER A 257 -1.61 12.17 -12.95
C SER A 257 -1.42 12.65 -11.50
N MET A 258 -0.93 11.77 -10.62
CA MET A 258 -0.75 12.11 -9.20
C MET A 258 0.60 11.61 -8.70
N SER A 259 1.13 12.26 -7.67
CA SER A 259 2.33 11.78 -6.98
C SER A 259 2.33 12.14 -5.50
N THR A 260 3.14 11.44 -4.71
CA THR A 260 3.47 11.88 -3.35
C THR A 260 4.87 12.49 -3.26
N ILE A 261 5.08 13.38 -2.29
CA ILE A 261 6.38 13.98 -1.96
C ILE A 261 6.52 14.14 -0.45
N HIS A 262 7.70 13.94 0.11
CA HIS A 262 7.96 14.32 1.51
C HIS A 262 8.17 15.84 1.62
N SER A 263 7.45 16.49 2.53
CA SER A 263 7.61 17.91 2.88
C SER A 263 7.06 18.20 4.28
N ASN A 264 7.44 19.34 4.84
CA ASN A 264 6.94 19.85 6.12
C ASN A 264 5.77 20.84 5.98
N SER A 265 5.46 21.29 4.75
CA SER A 265 4.29 22.11 4.42
C SER A 265 3.92 21.97 2.95
N ALA A 266 2.77 22.52 2.54
CA ALA A 266 2.40 22.64 1.14
C ALA A 266 3.41 23.50 0.34
N ARG A 267 3.87 24.61 0.91
CA ARG A 267 4.84 25.50 0.25
C ARG A 267 6.19 24.83 0.04
N ASP A 268 6.67 24.12 1.07
CA ASP A 268 7.92 23.35 1.05
C ASP A 268 7.90 22.21 0.01
N ALA A 269 6.74 21.56 -0.22
CA ALA A 269 6.63 20.54 -1.27
C ALA A 269 6.99 21.08 -2.67
N LEU A 270 6.59 22.31 -3.00
CA LEU A 270 6.91 22.90 -4.30
C LEU A 270 8.39 23.33 -4.39
N SER A 271 9.00 23.87 -3.33
CA SER A 271 10.44 24.16 -3.28
C SER A 271 11.31 22.90 -3.34
N ARG A 272 10.85 21.81 -2.73
CA ARG A 272 11.52 20.50 -2.83
C ARG A 272 11.37 19.90 -4.23
N LEU A 273 10.23 20.09 -4.89
CA LEU A 273 10.02 19.66 -6.27
C LEU A 273 10.92 20.42 -7.26
N GLU A 274 11.10 21.74 -7.09
CA GLU A 274 12.11 22.52 -7.83
C GLU A 274 13.51 21.89 -7.67
N THR A 275 13.91 21.60 -6.44
CA THR A 275 15.22 21.01 -6.12
C THR A 275 15.41 19.64 -6.81
N MET A 276 14.39 18.79 -6.77
CA MET A 276 14.38 17.47 -7.44
C MET A 276 14.50 17.58 -8.96
N VAL A 277 13.90 18.61 -9.58
CA VAL A 277 14.07 18.88 -11.02
C VAL A 277 15.51 19.26 -11.34
N MET A 278 16.17 20.09 -10.51
CA MET A 278 17.58 20.44 -10.72
C MET A 278 18.52 19.21 -10.59
N MET A 279 18.13 18.20 -9.81
CA MET A 279 18.86 16.91 -9.72
C MET A 279 18.77 16.06 -11.00
N ALA A 280 17.95 16.43 -11.99
CA ALA A 280 17.78 15.68 -13.24
C ALA A 280 19.00 15.75 -14.19
N SER A 281 20.05 16.49 -13.81
CA SER A 281 21.29 16.71 -14.58
C SER A 281 21.06 17.33 -15.96
N ILE A 282 20.08 18.23 -16.06
CA ILE A 282 19.81 19.04 -17.24
C ILE A 282 19.92 20.50 -16.79
N ASP A 283 20.71 21.29 -17.51
CA ASP A 283 20.87 22.72 -17.24
C ASP A 283 19.63 23.48 -17.75
N LEU A 284 18.66 23.67 -16.86
CA LEU A 284 17.44 24.42 -17.10
C LEU A 284 17.46 25.70 -16.26
N PRO A 285 17.15 26.87 -16.85
CA PRO A 285 16.90 28.09 -16.10
C PRO A 285 15.81 27.87 -15.04
N TYR A 286 15.99 28.46 -13.87
CA TYR A 286 15.11 28.25 -12.72
C TYR A 286 13.68 28.74 -12.99
N GLU A 287 13.52 29.78 -13.81
CA GLU A 287 12.25 30.29 -14.32
C GLU A 287 11.52 29.24 -15.17
N ALA A 288 12.24 28.46 -15.97
CA ALA A 288 11.67 27.38 -16.79
C ALA A 288 11.23 26.18 -15.93
N VAL A 289 11.95 25.88 -14.85
CA VAL A 289 11.55 24.87 -13.85
C VAL A 289 10.26 25.30 -13.14
N ARG A 290 10.22 26.55 -12.64
CA ARG A 290 9.03 27.15 -12.02
C ARG A 290 7.83 27.15 -12.96
N ALA A 291 8.01 27.54 -14.22
CA ALA A 291 6.95 27.50 -15.23
C ALA A 291 6.43 26.07 -15.47
N GLN A 292 7.31 25.05 -15.55
CA GLN A 292 6.88 23.66 -15.69
C GLN A 292 6.09 23.16 -14.48
N ILE A 293 6.50 23.49 -13.26
CA ILE A 293 5.79 23.07 -12.03
C ILE A 293 4.43 23.77 -11.93
N GLY A 294 4.39 25.09 -12.13
CA GLY A 294 3.17 25.90 -12.06
C GLY A 294 2.14 25.56 -13.15
N SER A 295 2.59 25.07 -14.31
CA SER A 295 1.73 24.53 -15.37
C SER A 295 1.24 23.10 -15.06
N ALA A 296 2.12 22.26 -14.50
CA ALA A 296 1.82 20.85 -14.29
C ALA A 296 0.88 20.61 -13.11
N ILE A 297 1.19 21.14 -11.92
CA ILE A 297 0.47 20.82 -10.68
C ILE A 297 -0.73 21.74 -10.56
N ASN A 298 -1.92 21.19 -10.35
CA ASN A 298 -3.14 21.98 -10.17
C ASN A 298 -3.54 22.06 -8.69
N LEU A 299 -3.42 20.96 -7.96
CA LEU A 299 -3.85 20.84 -6.57
C LEU A 299 -2.76 20.24 -5.70
N LEU A 300 -2.64 20.76 -4.48
CA LEU A 300 -1.75 20.24 -3.45
C LEU A 300 -2.58 19.83 -2.22
N VAL A 301 -2.38 18.60 -1.78
CA VAL A 301 -3.02 18.01 -0.58
C VAL A 301 -1.94 17.69 0.44
N HIS A 302 -1.90 18.38 1.58
CA HIS A 302 -0.87 18.20 2.60
C HIS A 302 -1.41 17.44 3.82
N LEU A 303 -0.67 16.43 4.28
CA LEU A 303 -1.04 15.55 5.39
C LEU A 303 -0.04 15.60 6.53
N ALA A 304 -0.55 15.64 7.76
CA ALA A 304 0.22 15.46 8.97
C ALA A 304 -0.29 14.27 9.80
N ARG A 305 0.63 13.65 10.55
CA ARG A 305 0.33 12.72 11.63
C ARG A 305 0.16 13.54 12.90
N MET A 306 -0.99 13.44 13.53
CA MET A 306 -1.30 14.07 14.80
C MET A 306 -0.58 13.32 15.96
N PRO A 307 -0.34 13.97 17.11
CA PRO A 307 0.20 13.34 18.31
C PRO A 307 -0.54 12.09 18.80
N ASP A 308 -1.85 11.99 18.55
CA ASP A 308 -2.69 10.82 18.89
C ASP A 308 -2.53 9.64 17.89
N GLY A 309 -1.68 9.78 16.88
CA GLY A 309 -1.43 8.79 15.83
C GLY A 309 -2.32 8.93 14.59
N ARG A 310 -3.42 9.70 14.66
CA ARG A 310 -4.32 9.91 13.51
C ARG A 310 -3.62 10.66 12.39
N ARG A 311 -4.11 10.45 11.17
CA ARG A 311 -3.59 11.06 9.94
C ARG A 311 -4.65 12.03 9.43
N LYS A 312 -4.30 13.29 9.18
CA LYS A 312 -5.25 14.33 8.76
C LYS A 312 -4.74 15.10 7.56
N ILE A 313 -5.61 15.36 6.58
CA ILE A 313 -5.37 16.35 5.52
C ILE A 313 -5.46 17.73 6.17
N VAL A 314 -4.31 18.30 6.56
CA VAL A 314 -4.27 19.57 7.27
C VAL A 314 -4.47 20.77 6.34
N GLN A 315 -4.29 20.60 5.04
CA GLN A 315 -4.37 21.67 4.06
C GLN A 315 -4.65 21.14 2.66
N VAL A 316 -5.53 21.82 1.93
CA VAL A 316 -5.79 21.62 0.50
C VAL A 316 -5.69 22.98 -0.17
N ALA A 317 -4.78 23.12 -1.13
CA ALA A 317 -4.47 24.39 -1.79
C ALA A 317 -4.41 24.24 -3.32
N GLU A 318 -4.90 25.24 -4.04
CA GLU A 318 -4.67 25.40 -5.47
C GLU A 318 -3.28 25.98 -5.73
N VAL A 319 -2.59 25.43 -6.73
CA VAL A 319 -1.32 25.99 -7.22
C VAL A 319 -1.64 26.99 -8.32
N LEU A 320 -1.31 28.27 -8.09
CA LEU A 320 -1.56 29.35 -9.05
C LEU A 320 -0.32 29.70 -9.90
N GLY A 321 0.84 29.12 -9.58
CA GLY A 321 2.11 29.33 -10.27
C GLY A 321 3.20 29.83 -9.32
N TYR A 322 4.05 30.73 -9.81
CA TYR A 322 5.19 31.29 -9.09
C TYR A 322 5.31 32.79 -9.29
N ASN A 323 5.82 33.49 -8.29
CA ASN A 323 6.25 34.88 -8.35
C ASN A 323 7.75 34.98 -8.00
N ALA A 324 8.27 36.19 -7.77
CA ALA A 324 9.65 36.38 -7.31
C ALA A 324 9.93 35.59 -6.01
N ASP A 325 9.02 35.69 -5.05
CA ASP A 325 9.08 35.12 -3.69
C ASP A 325 8.73 33.61 -3.62
N GLY A 326 8.70 32.93 -4.77
CA GLY A 326 8.50 31.48 -4.89
C GLY A 326 7.07 31.08 -5.25
N PRO A 327 6.60 29.91 -4.77
CA PRO A 327 5.31 29.37 -5.19
C PRO A 327 4.12 30.17 -4.65
N VAL A 328 3.15 30.43 -5.52
CA VAL A 328 1.88 31.08 -5.21
C VAL A 328 0.81 30.01 -5.04
N LEU A 329 0.39 29.82 -3.79
CA LEU A 329 -0.66 28.89 -3.39
C LEU A 329 -1.87 29.68 -2.90
N ARG A 330 -3.07 29.14 -3.11
CA ARG A 330 -4.28 29.64 -2.45
C ARG A 330 -5.02 28.51 -1.76
N ASP A 331 -5.10 28.62 -0.44
CA ASP A 331 -5.75 27.64 0.41
C ASP A 331 -7.26 27.58 0.11
N ILE A 332 -7.78 26.37 -0.02
CA ILE A 332 -9.19 26.05 -0.27
C ILE A 332 -9.81 25.54 1.04
N TYR A 333 -9.11 24.60 1.68
CA TYR A 333 -9.45 24.07 3.00
C TYR A 333 -8.23 24.04 3.90
N VAL A 334 -8.41 24.36 5.17
CA VAL A 334 -7.36 24.36 6.20
C VAL A 334 -7.89 23.70 7.46
N LEU A 335 -7.05 22.89 8.11
CA LEU A 335 -7.26 22.47 9.49
C LEU A 335 -6.76 23.58 10.43
N GLY A 336 -7.64 24.00 11.32
CA GLY A 336 -7.34 24.95 12.39
C GLY A 336 -7.86 24.46 13.74
N MET A 337 -7.80 25.35 14.72
CA MET A 337 -8.41 25.16 16.04
C MET A 337 -9.67 26.03 16.14
N GLY A 338 -10.78 25.43 16.54
CA GLY A 338 -12.03 26.12 16.84
C GLY A 338 -11.94 26.95 18.12
N ALA A 339 -12.92 27.83 18.33
CA ALA A 339 -13.00 28.67 19.52
C ALA A 339 -13.22 27.87 20.84
N ASP A 340 -13.65 26.62 20.72
CA ASP A 340 -13.88 25.65 21.78
C ASP A 340 -12.70 24.67 21.98
N LEU A 341 -11.56 24.91 21.30
CA LEU A 341 -10.35 24.09 21.31
C LEU A 341 -10.50 22.68 20.71
N HIS A 342 -11.52 22.46 19.87
CA HIS A 342 -11.56 21.31 18.98
C HIS A 342 -10.81 21.60 17.67
N LEU A 343 -10.16 20.60 17.09
CA LEU A 343 -9.70 20.69 15.71
C LEU A 343 -10.89 20.86 14.75
N GLU A 344 -10.73 21.71 13.73
CA GLU A 344 -11.78 21.97 12.73
C GLU A 344 -11.22 22.09 11.32
N TYR A 345 -11.84 21.40 10.36
CA TYR A 345 -11.66 21.72 8.94
C TYR A 345 -12.57 22.89 8.56
N ASN A 346 -11.97 23.91 7.95
CA ASN A 346 -12.67 25.11 7.48
C ASN A 346 -12.35 25.34 6.00
N ALA A 347 -13.36 25.71 5.21
CA ALA A 347 -13.14 26.29 3.89
C ALA A 347 -12.78 27.77 4.01
N THR A 348 -11.99 28.28 3.08
CA THR A 348 -11.49 29.68 3.10
C THR A 348 -12.43 30.68 2.43
N GLY A 349 -13.57 30.25 1.88
CA GLY A 349 -14.40 31.05 0.98
C GLY A 349 -13.82 31.21 -0.42
N TYR A 350 -12.67 30.59 -0.74
CA TYR A 350 -12.09 30.62 -2.07
C TYR A 350 -12.71 29.58 -3.01
N ILE A 351 -13.31 30.07 -4.09
CA ILE A 351 -13.75 29.24 -5.24
C ILE A 351 -12.54 29.04 -6.18
N PRO A 352 -12.02 27.80 -6.35
CA PRO A 352 -10.79 27.53 -7.12
C PRO A 352 -10.95 27.77 -8.63
N LYS A 353 -9.89 28.26 -9.29
CA LYS A 353 -9.89 28.47 -10.76
C LYS A 353 -9.84 27.17 -11.55
N LEU A 354 -9.25 26.11 -10.99
CA LEU A 354 -9.22 24.77 -11.58
C LEU A 354 -10.62 24.21 -11.86
N LEU A 355 -11.69 24.77 -11.26
CA LEU A 355 -13.06 24.40 -11.60
C LEU A 355 -13.42 24.65 -13.07
N ASP A 356 -12.79 25.61 -13.74
CA ASP A 356 -12.96 25.83 -15.18
C ASP A 356 -12.53 24.59 -15.99
N LYS A 357 -11.40 23.97 -15.61
CA LYS A 357 -10.91 22.72 -16.20
C LYS A 357 -11.80 21.53 -15.79
N ALA A 358 -12.35 21.52 -14.57
CA ALA A 358 -13.31 20.49 -14.16
C ALA A 358 -14.59 20.52 -15.01
N ALA A 359 -15.13 21.73 -15.24
CA ALA A 359 -16.30 21.97 -16.07
C ALA A 359 -16.07 21.58 -17.54
N PHE A 360 -14.87 21.82 -18.09
CA PHE A 360 -14.48 21.34 -19.42
C PHE A 360 -14.57 19.80 -19.55
N TYR A 361 -14.20 19.06 -18.50
CA TYR A 361 -14.37 17.60 -18.43
C TYR A 361 -15.79 17.15 -18.00
N GLY A 362 -16.76 18.07 -17.97
CA GLY A 362 -18.16 17.78 -17.62
C GLY A 362 -18.44 17.61 -16.13
N VAL A 363 -17.50 17.97 -15.26
CA VAL A 363 -17.63 17.85 -13.80
C VAL A 363 -18.10 19.19 -13.24
N GLN A 364 -19.28 19.18 -12.62
CA GLN A 364 -19.84 20.33 -11.91
C GLN A 364 -19.58 20.18 -10.41
N VAL A 365 -19.18 21.27 -9.76
CA VAL A 365 -18.85 21.31 -8.33
C VAL A 365 -19.71 22.38 -7.66
N PRO A 366 -20.52 22.05 -6.64
CA PRO A 366 -21.37 23.04 -5.98
C PRO A 366 -20.55 24.08 -5.20
N ASP A 367 -20.76 25.37 -5.45
CA ASP A 367 -20.05 26.48 -4.77
C ASP A 367 -20.11 26.40 -3.23
N ARG A 368 -21.23 25.87 -2.69
CA ARG A 368 -21.41 25.61 -1.24
C ARG A 368 -20.28 24.79 -0.61
N LEU A 369 -19.53 23.99 -1.36
CA LEU A 369 -18.41 23.23 -0.81
C LEU A 369 -17.27 24.14 -0.32
N PHE A 370 -17.19 25.36 -0.82
CA PHE A 370 -16.18 26.36 -0.44
C PHE A 370 -16.70 27.40 0.56
N ASP A 371 -17.99 27.36 0.89
CA ASP A 371 -18.63 28.21 1.88
C ASP A 371 -18.12 27.84 3.30
N PRO A 372 -17.54 28.79 4.07
CA PRO A 372 -16.97 28.49 5.38
C PRO A 372 -17.95 27.89 6.39
N ASP A 373 -19.22 28.33 6.38
CA ASP A 373 -20.23 27.86 7.34
C ASP A 373 -20.76 26.46 6.95
N PHE A 374 -20.96 26.21 5.65
CA PHE A 374 -21.41 24.90 5.16
C PHE A 374 -20.32 23.82 5.27
N ALA A 375 -19.06 24.18 4.97
CA ALA A 375 -17.96 23.22 4.89
C ALA A 375 -17.26 22.95 6.24
N ARG A 376 -17.60 23.72 7.29
CA ARG A 376 -17.04 23.54 8.64
C ARG A 376 -17.34 22.14 9.17
N TYR A 377 -16.29 21.46 9.63
CA TYR A 377 -16.40 20.09 10.14
C TYR A 377 -15.42 19.81 11.28
N ILE A 378 -15.94 19.38 12.42
CA ILE A 378 -15.16 18.86 13.56
C ILE A 378 -14.85 17.38 13.26
N PRO A 379 -13.59 16.99 13.00
CA PRO A 379 -13.25 15.61 12.67
C PRO A 379 -12.98 14.79 13.93
N ALA A 380 -13.27 13.48 13.87
CA ALA A 380 -12.99 12.56 14.96
C ALA A 380 -11.53 12.66 15.47
N GLY A 381 -11.36 12.63 16.79
CA GLY A 381 -10.07 12.90 17.46
C GLY A 381 -9.75 14.39 17.65
N SER A 382 -10.73 15.28 17.44
CA SER A 382 -10.64 16.71 17.74
C SER A 382 -10.16 17.00 19.16
N ASP A 383 -10.72 16.28 20.12
CA ASP A 383 -10.59 16.48 21.56
C ASP A 383 -9.20 16.05 22.06
N SER A 384 -8.55 15.13 21.33
CA SER A 384 -7.21 14.59 21.63
C SER A 384 -6.09 15.63 21.49
N MET A 385 -6.41 16.83 21.00
CA MET A 385 -5.50 17.97 20.87
C MET A 385 -5.81 19.13 21.84
N MET A 386 -6.79 18.97 22.74
CA MET A 386 -7.03 19.96 23.79
C MET A 386 -5.79 20.08 24.71
N PRO A 387 -5.45 21.29 25.19
CA PRO A 387 -4.31 21.48 26.09
C PRO A 387 -4.43 20.61 27.35
N VAL A 388 -3.36 19.86 27.65
CA VAL A 388 -3.32 19.04 28.87
C VAL A 388 -3.21 19.98 30.08
N ILE A 389 -4.29 20.07 30.86
CA ILE A 389 -4.43 21.00 32.00
C ILE A 389 -3.45 20.68 33.16
N LYS A 390 -2.79 19.52 33.13
CA LYS A 390 -1.73 19.13 34.06
C LYS A 390 -0.53 18.56 33.29
N ASP A 391 0.58 19.29 33.26
CA ASP A 391 1.84 18.81 32.69
C ASP A 391 2.42 17.68 33.59
N PRO A 392 2.57 16.44 33.09
CA PRO A 392 3.12 15.33 33.88
C PRO A 392 4.56 15.55 34.34
N PHE A 393 5.31 16.45 33.69
CA PHE A 393 6.69 16.79 34.07
C PHE A 393 6.77 17.89 35.14
N LEU A 394 5.65 18.55 35.50
CA LEU A 394 5.62 19.57 36.57
C LEU A 394 5.27 19.00 37.96
N GLU A 395 4.82 17.75 38.08
CA GLU A 395 4.43 17.20 39.39
C GLU A 395 5.62 17.07 40.38
N ASP A 396 6.84 16.82 39.87
CA ASP A 396 8.00 16.46 40.69
C ASP A 396 8.83 17.65 41.24
N ASP A 397 8.69 18.87 40.68
CA ASP A 397 9.48 20.04 41.10
C ASP A 397 8.78 20.89 42.20
N THR A 398 7.54 20.56 42.54
CA THR A 398 6.71 21.27 43.54
C THR A 398 7.25 21.25 44.97
N ARG A 399 8.32 20.48 45.25
CA ARG A 399 9.01 20.46 46.55
C ARG A 399 10.19 21.43 46.68
N ARG A 400 10.61 22.14 45.61
CA ARG A 400 11.84 22.97 45.65
C ARG A 400 11.78 24.34 44.94
N ARG A 401 10.69 25.10 45.04
CA ARG A 401 10.76 26.58 45.16
C ARG A 401 9.44 27.20 45.59
N SER A 402 9.51 28.03 46.62
CA SER A 402 8.46 29.01 46.94
C SER A 402 8.50 30.14 45.90
N GLY A 403 7.55 30.17 44.96
CA GLY A 403 7.33 31.30 44.06
C GLY A 403 7.63 31.04 42.59
N SER A 404 6.74 30.32 41.91
CA SER A 404 6.51 30.42 40.46
C SER A 404 5.07 30.00 40.19
N GLY A 405 4.29 30.87 39.53
CA GLY A 405 2.90 30.56 39.18
C GLY A 405 2.79 29.46 38.13
N ASP A 406 1.58 28.93 37.95
CA ASP A 406 1.28 27.91 36.93
C ASP A 406 1.79 28.37 35.56
N ILE A 407 2.73 27.61 34.98
CA ILE A 407 3.25 27.88 33.63
C ILE A 407 2.24 27.35 32.63
N VAL A 408 1.09 28.03 32.54
CA VAL A 408 0.11 27.82 31.47
C VAL A 408 0.75 28.31 30.17
N ARG A 409 1.36 27.39 29.42
CA ARG A 409 1.79 27.68 28.04
C ARG A 409 0.54 27.81 27.17
N GLU A 410 0.26 29.03 26.71
CA GLU A 410 -0.80 29.29 25.75
C GLU A 410 -0.43 28.62 24.41
N VAL A 411 -1.01 27.45 24.14
CA VAL A 411 -0.78 26.71 22.89
C VAL A 411 -1.64 27.32 21.79
N VAL A 412 -1.13 28.38 21.16
CA VAL A 412 -1.73 28.95 19.95
C VAL A 412 -1.45 28.01 18.77
N VAL A 413 -2.42 27.14 18.46
CA VAL A 413 -2.37 26.32 17.25
C VAL A 413 -2.67 27.22 16.04
N VAL A 414 -1.60 27.67 15.39
CA VAL A 414 -1.67 28.42 14.13
C VAL A 414 -2.29 27.50 13.06
N PRO A 415 -3.30 27.94 12.29
CA PRO A 415 -3.88 27.13 11.22
C PRO A 415 -2.83 26.79 10.15
N PHE A 416 -2.94 25.61 9.55
CA PHE A 416 -2.01 25.11 8.52
C PHE A 416 -2.21 25.82 7.17
N SER A 417 -1.89 27.11 7.10
CA SER A 417 -2.05 27.96 5.91
C SER A 417 -0.78 28.07 5.06
N SER A 418 -0.95 28.33 3.76
CA SER A 418 0.14 28.70 2.83
C SER A 418 0.67 30.10 3.11
N ALA A 419 -0.15 30.97 3.69
CA ALA A 419 0.29 32.26 4.19
C ALA A 419 1.04 32.03 5.51
N GLN A 420 2.33 32.37 5.54
CA GLN A 420 3.01 32.49 6.82
C GLN A 420 2.33 33.58 7.66
N PRO A 421 2.22 33.42 8.99
CA PRO A 421 2.43 34.57 9.83
C PRO A 421 3.88 35.00 9.59
N THR A 422 4.08 36.02 8.76
CA THR A 422 5.37 36.70 8.74
C THR A 422 5.66 37.14 10.16
N TYR A 423 6.91 37.00 10.61
CA TYR A 423 7.37 37.70 11.82
C TYR A 423 7.54 39.20 11.50
N SER A 424 6.46 39.83 11.00
CA SER A 424 6.29 41.27 10.94
C SER A 424 6.25 41.76 12.37
N THR A 425 7.23 42.57 12.75
CA THR A 425 7.07 43.34 13.98
C THR A 425 5.95 44.36 13.74
N ARG A 426 5.04 44.52 14.70
CA ARG A 426 3.75 45.26 14.57
C ARG A 426 3.83 46.74 14.15
N ALA A 427 5.00 47.24 13.74
CA ALA A 427 5.24 48.57 13.20
C ALA A 427 5.06 48.64 11.66
N GLU A 428 5.47 47.62 10.90
CA GLU A 428 5.63 47.71 9.43
C GLU A 428 4.28 47.65 8.68
N ASP A 429 3.34 46.80 9.14
CA ASP A 429 1.98 46.63 8.57
C ASP A 429 1.14 47.94 8.47
N ARG A 430 1.57 49.03 9.11
CA ARG A 430 0.88 50.34 9.07
C ARG A 430 1.38 51.30 7.99
N GLU A 431 2.61 51.13 7.48
CA GLU A 431 3.14 51.99 6.41
C GLU A 431 2.79 51.45 5.02
N ASP A 432 2.93 50.14 4.79
CA ASP A 432 2.60 49.51 3.50
C ASP A 432 1.11 49.66 3.12
N ARG A 433 0.21 49.60 4.13
CA ARG A 433 -1.22 49.87 3.92
C ARG A 433 -1.53 51.30 3.48
N ARG A 434 -0.63 52.26 3.69
CA ARG A 434 -0.77 53.64 3.17
C ARG A 434 -0.08 53.84 1.83
N ALA A 435 1.00 53.10 1.54
CA ALA A 435 1.69 53.16 0.26
C ALA A 435 0.83 52.60 -0.90
N LEU A 436 0.02 51.57 -0.64
CA LEU A 436 -0.80 50.90 -1.66
C LEU A 436 -2.05 51.68 -2.13
N GLU A 437 -2.44 52.76 -1.46
CA GLU A 437 -3.63 53.56 -1.85
C GLU A 437 -3.31 54.78 -2.75
N GLN A 438 -2.04 55.06 -3.05
CA GLN A 438 -1.65 56.29 -3.78
C GLN A 438 -0.52 56.11 -4.81
N SER A 439 -0.85 55.56 -5.99
CA SER A 439 -0.16 55.90 -7.26
C SER A 439 -0.98 55.49 -8.49
N PRO A 440 -1.24 56.40 -9.45
CA PRO A 440 -1.84 56.06 -10.74
C PRO A 440 -0.75 55.63 -11.76
N ILE A 441 -1.05 54.64 -12.60
CA ILE A 441 -0.15 54.16 -13.66
C ILE A 441 -0.49 54.85 -14.99
N ASP A 442 0.54 55.33 -15.70
CA ASP A 442 0.43 56.00 -17.01
C ASP A 442 0.26 54.97 -18.15
N PRO A 443 -0.80 55.07 -18.99
CA PRO A 443 -1.02 54.14 -20.11
C PRO A 443 0.08 54.14 -21.20
N MET A 444 0.97 55.13 -21.24
CA MET A 444 1.85 55.34 -22.39
C MET A 444 3.16 54.53 -22.36
N GLU A 445 3.48 53.84 -21.24
CA GLU A 445 4.71 53.05 -21.10
C GLU A 445 4.60 51.64 -21.72
N MET A 446 3.40 51.03 -21.68
CA MET A 446 3.09 49.74 -22.31
C MET A 446 3.33 49.70 -23.83
N ALA A 447 3.29 50.86 -24.51
CA ALA A 447 3.42 50.94 -25.96
C ALA A 447 4.87 50.85 -26.49
N ARG A 448 5.89 50.87 -25.60
CA ARG A 448 7.31 50.92 -26.01
C ARG A 448 8.04 49.57 -26.01
N MET A 449 7.48 48.54 -25.38
CA MET A 449 8.15 47.24 -25.22
C MET A 449 7.87 46.24 -26.36
N SER A 450 7.13 46.62 -27.40
CA SER A 450 6.63 45.72 -28.45
C SER A 450 7.35 45.82 -29.80
N GLN A 451 8.52 46.47 -29.89
CA GLN A 451 9.28 46.61 -31.14
C GLN A 451 10.80 46.40 -30.97
N THR A 452 11.28 45.16 -31.13
CA THR A 452 12.56 44.85 -31.80
C THR A 452 12.66 43.34 -32.12
N MET A 453 12.41 42.98 -33.39
CA MET A 453 12.85 41.70 -33.98
C MET A 453 13.51 42.00 -35.33
N VAL A 454 14.66 41.37 -35.61
CA VAL A 454 15.28 41.27 -36.95
C VAL A 454 15.91 39.86 -37.09
N PRO A 455 15.89 39.19 -38.27
CA PRO A 455 16.03 37.73 -38.35
C PRO A 455 17.26 37.18 -39.10
N GLY A 456 17.56 35.89 -38.88
CA GLY A 456 17.92 34.95 -39.96
C GLY A 456 19.33 34.34 -39.98
N SER A 457 19.39 33.00 -40.02
CA SER A 457 20.38 32.22 -40.79
C SER A 457 19.77 30.86 -41.22
N PRO A 458 20.02 30.33 -42.44
CA PRO A 458 19.34 29.12 -42.93
C PRO A 458 20.30 28.00 -43.37
N ASP A 459 20.75 27.13 -42.46
CA ASP A 459 21.56 25.92 -42.82
C ASP A 459 21.09 24.60 -42.19
N LEU A 460 20.06 24.61 -41.32
CA LEU A 460 19.63 23.43 -40.55
C LEU A 460 18.72 22.43 -41.31
N SER A 461 18.68 22.47 -42.64
CA SER A 461 17.66 21.73 -43.43
C SER A 461 18.17 20.59 -44.33
N GLU A 462 19.48 20.44 -44.53
CA GLU A 462 20.07 19.30 -45.25
C GLU A 462 20.48 18.17 -44.30
N ASP A 463 21.18 18.44 -43.20
CA ASP A 463 21.61 17.44 -42.21
C ASP A 463 20.45 16.57 -41.67
N VAL A 464 19.26 17.17 -41.51
CA VAL A 464 18.05 16.49 -41.04
C VAL A 464 17.50 15.50 -42.08
N ARG A 465 17.73 15.73 -43.38
CA ARG A 465 17.28 14.83 -44.46
C ARG A 465 18.20 13.62 -44.58
N ASP A 466 19.51 13.81 -44.46
CA ASP A 466 20.47 12.71 -44.54
C ASP A 466 20.32 11.73 -43.37
N LEU A 467 20.07 12.23 -42.16
CA LEU A 467 19.75 11.39 -40.99
C LEU A 467 18.49 10.51 -41.20
N ILE A 468 17.46 11.08 -41.85
CA ILE A 468 16.21 10.37 -42.16
C ILE A 468 16.40 9.33 -43.28
N SER A 469 17.36 9.52 -44.19
CA SER A 469 17.71 8.55 -45.22
C SER A 469 18.41 7.31 -44.62
N ALA A 470 19.37 7.52 -43.71
CA ALA A 470 20.12 6.45 -43.05
C ALA A 470 19.21 5.55 -42.19
N ALA A 471 18.24 6.15 -41.48
CA ALA A 471 17.29 5.42 -40.65
C ALA A 471 16.36 4.47 -41.43
N ARG A 472 16.22 4.62 -42.76
CA ARG A 472 15.34 3.79 -43.61
C ARG A 472 16.00 2.52 -44.16
N GLN A 473 17.33 2.37 -44.08
CA GLN A 473 18.03 1.19 -44.63
C GLN A 473 18.32 0.07 -43.61
N ALA A 474 18.00 0.27 -42.33
CA ALA A 474 18.37 -0.66 -41.24
C ALA A 474 17.27 -1.67 -40.82
N VAL A 475 16.18 -1.85 -41.60
CA VAL A 475 15.06 -2.73 -41.22
C VAL A 475 14.71 -3.74 -42.33
N GLY A 476 15.16 -4.98 -42.13
CA GLY A 476 14.95 -6.17 -42.95
C GLY A 476 16.13 -7.13 -42.73
N VAL A 477 15.98 -8.44 -42.58
CA VAL A 477 14.90 -9.38 -42.91
C VAL A 477 14.89 -10.51 -41.87
N ASP A 478 13.75 -11.14 -41.61
CA ASP A 478 13.67 -12.40 -40.84
C ASP A 478 12.89 -13.48 -41.62
N ARG A 479 13.28 -14.77 -41.48
CA ARG A 479 12.64 -15.93 -42.16
C ARG A 479 12.67 -17.20 -41.28
N PRO A 480 11.68 -18.13 -41.36
CA PRO A 480 11.37 -19.04 -40.26
C PRO A 480 11.65 -20.56 -40.48
N GLY A 481 11.71 -21.32 -39.37
CA GLY A 481 11.69 -22.81 -39.28
C GLY A 481 13.04 -23.47 -38.97
N GLN A 482 13.17 -24.66 -38.33
CA GLN A 482 12.23 -25.62 -37.69
C GLN A 482 13.02 -26.54 -36.65
N PRO A 483 12.66 -27.78 -36.19
CA PRO A 483 12.53 -28.05 -34.73
C PRO A 483 13.21 -29.30 -34.07
N VAL A 484 13.19 -29.36 -32.70
CA VAL A 484 13.44 -30.51 -31.71
C VAL A 484 14.77 -31.31 -31.81
N PRO A 485 15.21 -32.20 -30.85
CA PRO A 485 14.59 -32.91 -29.69
C PRO A 485 15.03 -32.33 -28.30
N GLY A 486 14.80 -32.94 -27.10
CA GLY A 486 13.97 -34.09 -26.68
C GLY A 486 14.60 -35.02 -25.59
N GLY A 487 13.88 -35.32 -24.49
CA GLY A 487 14.31 -36.17 -23.34
C GLY A 487 14.70 -35.37 -22.07
N GLY A 488 14.65 -35.86 -20.83
CA GLY A 488 14.15 -37.12 -20.25
C GLY A 488 14.62 -37.25 -18.79
N GLY A 489 13.81 -37.83 -17.88
CA GLY A 489 14.24 -38.15 -16.49
C GLY A 489 13.30 -37.66 -15.38
N ALA A 490 12.65 -38.60 -14.69
CA ALA A 490 11.91 -38.35 -13.46
C ALA A 490 12.45 -39.26 -12.35
N ALA A 491 12.95 -38.67 -11.26
CA ALA A 491 13.28 -39.40 -10.05
C ALA A 491 12.04 -39.55 -9.16
N GLY A 492 11.81 -40.74 -8.61
CA GLY A 492 10.67 -41.03 -7.73
C GLY A 492 11.04 -40.92 -6.25
N VAL A 493 10.06 -40.58 -5.43
CA VAL A 493 10.10 -40.74 -3.96
C VAL A 493 8.85 -41.50 -3.53
N ALA A 494 9.01 -42.46 -2.63
CA ALA A 494 7.95 -43.34 -2.11
C ALA A 494 7.09 -42.61 -1.05
N PRO A 495 5.87 -43.09 -0.72
CA PRO A 495 4.98 -42.39 0.20
C PRO A 495 5.41 -42.57 1.66
N ALA A 496 5.64 -41.46 2.35
CA ALA A 496 5.77 -41.45 3.81
C ALA A 496 4.40 -41.57 4.49
N SER A 497 4.41 -42.06 5.73
CA SER A 497 3.25 -42.42 6.55
C SER A 497 2.37 -41.24 6.95
N SER A 498 1.12 -41.56 7.28
CA SER A 498 0.09 -40.59 7.67
C SER A 498 0.22 -40.13 9.13
N GLU A 499 0.67 -38.90 9.32
CA GLU A 499 0.32 -38.08 10.49
C GLU A 499 -0.67 -36.97 10.06
N PRO A 500 -1.59 -36.54 10.94
CA PRO A 500 -2.58 -35.52 10.58
C PRO A 500 -1.94 -34.14 10.48
N VAL A 501 -2.07 -33.50 9.32
CA VAL A 501 -1.72 -32.09 9.14
C VAL A 501 -2.72 -31.23 9.94
N TYR A 502 -2.27 -30.69 11.06
CA TYR A 502 -3.00 -29.73 11.87
C TYR A 502 -3.08 -28.37 11.15
N VAL A 503 -4.22 -27.67 11.26
CA VAL A 503 -4.43 -26.35 10.64
C VAL A 503 -4.94 -25.36 11.69
N PRO A 504 -4.07 -24.48 12.20
CA PRO A 504 -4.46 -23.46 13.17
C PRO A 504 -5.40 -22.40 12.57
N ARG A 505 -6.32 -21.88 13.39
CA ARG A 505 -7.10 -20.64 13.16
C ARG A 505 -8.06 -20.57 11.95
N TRP A 506 -8.20 -21.59 11.11
CA TRP A 506 -9.31 -21.60 10.13
C TRP A 506 -10.67 -21.67 10.86
N GLN A 507 -11.43 -20.57 10.81
CA GLN A 507 -12.81 -20.53 11.26
C GLN A 507 -13.74 -20.88 10.10
N ALA A 508 -14.60 -21.87 10.31
CA ALA A 508 -15.61 -22.22 9.32
C ALA A 508 -16.67 -21.11 9.17
N PRO A 509 -17.27 -20.96 7.97
CA PRO A 509 -18.22 -19.89 7.71
C PRO A 509 -19.46 -20.02 8.61
N ASN A 510 -20.06 -18.88 9.00
CA ASN A 510 -21.31 -18.90 9.76
C ASN A 510 -22.48 -19.33 8.85
N LEU A 511 -22.87 -20.60 8.95
CA LEU A 511 -23.86 -21.23 8.06
C LEU A 511 -25.33 -20.90 8.40
N GLY A 512 -25.58 -20.09 9.43
CA GLY A 512 -26.92 -19.68 9.86
C GLY A 512 -27.79 -20.81 10.44
N ARG A 513 -28.97 -20.44 10.97
CA ARG A 513 -29.96 -21.37 11.57
C ARG A 513 -31.28 -21.40 10.79
N SER A 514 -31.27 -21.82 9.52
CA SER A 514 -32.53 -22.06 8.78
C SER A 514 -32.38 -23.00 7.56
N SER A 515 -32.56 -24.31 7.78
CA SER A 515 -32.94 -25.23 6.68
C SER A 515 -33.67 -26.46 7.21
N ARG A 516 -34.50 -27.12 6.38
CA ARG A 516 -35.06 -28.45 6.72
C ARG A 516 -33.91 -29.46 6.80
N ALA A 517 -33.91 -30.33 7.81
CA ALA A 517 -32.93 -31.40 7.96
C ALA A 517 -33.04 -32.43 6.82
N THR A 518 -32.29 -32.22 5.73
CA THR A 518 -32.29 -33.05 4.52
C THR A 518 -30.88 -33.18 3.95
N ILE A 519 -30.60 -34.31 3.29
CA ILE A 519 -29.29 -34.59 2.68
C ILE A 519 -28.81 -33.47 1.73
N PRO A 520 -29.65 -32.86 0.85
CA PRO A 520 -29.22 -31.74 0.01
C PRO A 520 -28.83 -30.47 0.78
N ASN A 521 -29.38 -30.25 1.97
CA ASN A 521 -29.02 -29.10 2.82
C ASN A 521 -27.74 -29.39 3.61
N ALA A 522 -27.56 -30.63 4.09
CA ALA A 522 -26.31 -31.08 4.68
C ALA A 522 -25.13 -30.99 3.69
N ARG A 523 -25.30 -31.45 2.45
CA ARG A 523 -24.28 -31.33 1.39
C ARG A 523 -24.00 -29.88 0.99
N ARG A 524 -24.98 -28.96 1.10
CA ARG A 524 -24.73 -27.51 0.91
C ARG A 524 -23.88 -26.90 2.03
N ARG A 525 -24.09 -27.28 3.29
CA ARG A 525 -23.25 -26.86 4.42
C ARG A 525 -21.81 -27.39 4.28
N VAL A 526 -21.66 -28.67 3.94
CA VAL A 526 -20.35 -29.26 3.58
C VAL A 526 -19.69 -28.45 2.45
N ALA A 527 -20.42 -28.14 1.38
CA ALA A 527 -19.85 -27.42 0.24
C ALA A 527 -19.31 -26.04 0.62
N ALA A 528 -20.07 -25.24 1.38
CA ALA A 528 -19.62 -23.94 1.86
C ALA A 528 -18.37 -24.04 2.76
N VAL A 529 -18.26 -25.11 3.56
CA VAL A 529 -17.08 -25.38 4.39
C VAL A 529 -15.86 -25.78 3.54
N VAL A 530 -16.04 -26.63 2.53
CA VAL A 530 -14.99 -26.99 1.56
C VAL A 530 -14.54 -25.78 0.73
N ASP A 531 -15.47 -24.90 0.34
CA ASP A 531 -15.19 -23.68 -0.42
C ASP A 531 -14.36 -22.70 0.43
N SER A 532 -14.75 -22.48 1.70
CA SER A 532 -13.98 -21.69 2.67
C SER A 532 -12.59 -22.27 2.93
N LEU A 533 -12.48 -23.58 3.15
CA LEU A 533 -11.21 -24.27 3.36
C LEU A 533 -10.28 -24.15 2.14
N THR A 534 -10.84 -24.25 0.93
CA THR A 534 -10.08 -24.10 -0.32
C THR A 534 -9.52 -22.68 -0.46
N ALA A 535 -10.31 -21.66 -0.11
CA ALA A 535 -9.88 -20.27 -0.13
C ALA A 535 -8.80 -19.99 0.93
N TYR A 536 -9.01 -20.47 2.16
CA TYR A 536 -8.04 -20.35 3.27
C TYR A 536 -6.67 -20.96 2.92
N LEU A 537 -6.64 -22.10 2.23
CA LEU A 537 -5.40 -22.77 1.79
C LEU A 537 -4.72 -22.12 0.56
N GLY A 538 -5.15 -20.92 0.15
CA GLY A 538 -4.57 -20.20 -1.00
C GLY A 538 -4.73 -20.93 -2.34
N LEU A 539 -5.66 -21.89 -2.43
CA LEU A 539 -5.91 -22.64 -3.65
C LEU A 539 -6.84 -21.86 -4.58
N HIS A 540 -6.57 -21.91 -5.87
CA HIS A 540 -7.35 -21.20 -6.87
C HIS A 540 -8.84 -21.59 -6.79
N ALA A 541 -9.75 -20.62 -6.74
CA ALA A 541 -11.20 -20.83 -6.52
C ALA A 541 -11.88 -21.95 -7.36
N ARG A 542 -11.36 -22.27 -8.56
CA ARG A 542 -11.82 -23.40 -9.38
C ARG A 542 -11.59 -24.79 -8.76
N MET A 543 -10.65 -24.90 -7.82
CA MET A 543 -10.36 -26.11 -7.07
C MET A 543 -11.49 -26.50 -6.11
N ALA A 544 -12.26 -25.53 -5.61
CA ALA A 544 -13.28 -25.77 -4.58
C ALA A 544 -14.37 -26.75 -5.05
N LYS A 545 -14.81 -26.62 -6.31
CA LYS A 545 -15.72 -27.57 -6.98
C LYS A 545 -15.10 -28.97 -7.14
N THR A 546 -13.78 -29.05 -7.30
CA THR A 546 -13.04 -30.31 -7.47
C THR A 546 -12.82 -31.00 -6.13
N ALA A 547 -12.45 -30.27 -5.09
CA ALA A 547 -12.39 -30.75 -3.71
C ALA A 547 -13.77 -31.25 -3.24
N ASN A 548 -14.85 -30.52 -3.56
CA ASN A 548 -16.21 -30.96 -3.30
C ASN A 548 -16.56 -32.27 -4.04
N ARG A 549 -16.18 -32.44 -5.30
CA ARG A 549 -16.37 -33.72 -6.02
C ARG A 549 -15.58 -34.86 -5.37
N ALA A 550 -14.32 -34.61 -5.00
CA ALA A 550 -13.47 -35.58 -4.32
C ALA A 550 -14.02 -35.98 -2.94
N PHE A 551 -14.52 -35.03 -2.15
CA PHE A 551 -15.23 -35.30 -0.89
C PHE A 551 -16.40 -36.27 -1.11
N ASN A 552 -17.19 -36.04 -2.16
CA ASN A 552 -18.31 -36.92 -2.53
C ASN A 552 -17.87 -38.23 -3.24
N GLY A 553 -16.62 -38.68 -3.05
CA GLY A 553 -16.11 -39.97 -3.51
C GLY A 553 -15.68 -40.03 -4.98
N VAL A 554 -15.66 -38.90 -5.70
CA VAL A 554 -15.34 -38.90 -7.14
C VAL A 554 -13.83 -38.80 -7.37
N GLU A 555 -13.23 -39.82 -7.99
CA GLU A 555 -11.85 -39.74 -8.47
C GLU A 555 -11.68 -38.67 -9.57
N ILE A 556 -10.60 -37.89 -9.45
CA ILE A 556 -10.29 -36.77 -10.33
C ILE A 556 -9.09 -37.14 -11.21
N LYS A 557 -9.30 -37.19 -12.53
CA LYS A 557 -8.24 -37.32 -13.54
C LYS A 557 -7.79 -35.93 -13.99
N ILE A 558 -6.49 -35.77 -14.25
CA ILE A 558 -5.89 -34.50 -14.71
C ILE A 558 -6.60 -33.98 -15.97
N GLY A 559 -6.88 -34.85 -16.95
CA GLY A 559 -7.57 -34.48 -18.19
C GLY A 559 -9.03 -34.07 -17.99
N ASP A 560 -9.74 -34.63 -17.01
CA ASP A 560 -11.13 -34.26 -16.71
C ASP A 560 -11.20 -32.92 -16.00
N TYR A 561 -10.30 -32.68 -15.03
CA TYR A 561 -10.17 -31.38 -14.38
C TYR A 561 -9.74 -30.29 -15.38
N ALA A 562 -8.76 -30.57 -16.26
CA ALA A 562 -8.32 -29.65 -17.32
C ALA A 562 -9.49 -29.21 -18.24
N ARG A 563 -10.31 -30.17 -18.70
CA ARG A 563 -11.50 -29.90 -19.52
C ARG A 563 -12.55 -29.07 -18.77
N GLN A 564 -12.88 -29.44 -17.53
CA GLN A 564 -13.90 -28.75 -16.74
C GLN A 564 -13.48 -27.32 -16.36
N ALA A 565 -12.20 -27.11 -16.05
CA ALA A 565 -11.63 -25.80 -15.71
C ALA A 565 -11.22 -24.96 -16.94
N LYS A 566 -11.30 -25.51 -18.16
CA LYS A 566 -10.82 -24.87 -19.41
C LYS A 566 -9.36 -24.42 -19.36
N ILE A 567 -8.48 -25.27 -18.83
CA ILE A 567 -7.03 -25.01 -18.68
C ILE A 567 -6.19 -26.09 -19.36
N SER A 568 -4.90 -25.80 -19.60
CA SER A 568 -3.96 -26.80 -20.11
C SER A 568 -3.76 -27.94 -19.11
N GLN A 569 -3.40 -29.13 -19.59
CA GLN A 569 -3.10 -30.28 -18.71
C GLN A 569 -1.90 -30.00 -17.79
N THR A 570 -0.93 -29.18 -18.23
CA THR A 570 0.21 -28.74 -17.41
C THR A 570 -0.24 -27.88 -16.23
N THR A 571 -1.14 -26.91 -16.46
CA THR A 571 -1.73 -26.10 -15.39
C THR A 571 -2.60 -26.97 -14.46
N ALA A 572 -3.40 -27.88 -15.02
CA ALA A 572 -4.23 -28.81 -14.26
C ALA A 572 -3.40 -29.73 -13.34
N ALA A 573 -2.27 -30.25 -13.82
CA ALA A 573 -1.35 -31.05 -13.03
C ALA A 573 -0.71 -30.26 -11.89
N ARG A 574 -0.35 -28.98 -12.11
CA ARG A 574 0.19 -28.09 -11.08
C ARG A 574 -0.84 -27.77 -9.99
N ASP A 575 -2.06 -27.44 -10.39
CA ASP A 575 -3.18 -27.18 -9.48
C ASP A 575 -3.48 -28.41 -8.59
N LEU A 576 -3.61 -29.60 -9.18
CA LEU A 576 -3.90 -30.84 -8.45
C LEU A 576 -2.75 -31.26 -7.53
N ARG A 577 -1.49 -31.01 -7.91
CA ARG A 577 -0.33 -31.19 -7.03
C ARG A 577 -0.39 -30.25 -5.83
N ARG A 578 -0.69 -28.95 -6.02
CA ARG A 578 -0.86 -28.00 -4.90
C ARG A 578 -1.97 -28.43 -3.93
N ALA A 579 -3.11 -28.87 -4.45
CA ALA A 579 -4.20 -29.40 -3.62
C ALA A 579 -3.82 -30.71 -2.89
N ALA A 580 -2.90 -31.50 -3.44
CA ALA A 580 -2.37 -32.68 -2.75
C ALA A 580 -1.31 -32.34 -1.69
N THR A 581 -0.44 -31.35 -1.95
CA THR A 581 0.49 -30.81 -0.94
C THR A 581 -0.26 -30.20 0.24
N ALA A 582 -1.38 -29.53 -0.01
CA ALA A 582 -2.28 -29.00 1.03
C ALA A 582 -3.19 -30.08 1.68
N GLY A 583 -2.92 -31.37 1.49
CA GLY A 583 -3.66 -32.49 2.10
C GLY A 583 -5.10 -32.70 1.62
N LEU A 584 -5.68 -31.79 0.82
CA LEU A 584 -7.07 -31.91 0.36
C LEU A 584 -7.28 -33.13 -0.54
N LEU A 585 -6.25 -33.47 -1.34
CA LEU A 585 -6.27 -34.59 -2.26
C LEU A 585 -5.11 -35.56 -2.00
N VAL A 586 -5.30 -36.82 -2.35
CA VAL A 586 -4.24 -37.84 -2.36
C VAL A 586 -4.14 -38.43 -3.76
N ALA A 587 -2.93 -38.41 -4.32
CA ALA A 587 -2.64 -39.00 -5.62
C ALA A 587 -2.64 -40.54 -5.53
N GLN A 588 -3.27 -41.20 -6.49
CA GLN A 588 -3.23 -42.66 -6.66
C GLN A 588 -2.74 -43.00 -8.06
N LYS A 589 -1.89 -44.02 -8.17
CA LYS A 589 -1.27 -44.45 -9.42
C LYS A 589 -1.93 -45.75 -9.90
N HIS A 590 -2.73 -45.66 -10.95
CA HIS A 590 -3.44 -46.79 -11.53
C HIS A 590 -2.71 -47.29 -12.79
N PRO A 591 -2.45 -48.61 -12.92
CA PRO A 591 -1.72 -49.17 -14.07
C PRO A 591 -2.33 -48.84 -15.44
N GLN A 592 -3.65 -48.68 -15.53
CA GLN A 592 -4.39 -48.44 -16.78
C GLN A 592 -4.91 -47.00 -16.95
N LEU A 593 -4.96 -46.20 -15.87
CA LEU A 593 -5.60 -44.86 -15.87
C LEU A 593 -4.63 -43.71 -15.57
N GLY A 594 -3.36 -44.00 -15.29
CA GLY A 594 -2.38 -42.99 -14.91
C GLY A 594 -2.54 -42.52 -13.47
N VAL A 595 -2.26 -41.24 -13.19
CA VAL A 595 -2.42 -40.66 -11.85
C VAL A 595 -3.81 -40.04 -11.71
N THR A 596 -4.59 -40.56 -10.77
CA THR A 596 -5.87 -40.00 -10.31
C THR A 596 -5.67 -39.34 -8.94
N TYR A 597 -6.65 -38.55 -8.51
CA TYR A 597 -6.67 -37.92 -7.19
C TYR A 597 -8.01 -38.18 -6.51
N ARG A 598 -7.98 -38.62 -5.25
CA ARG A 598 -9.16 -38.76 -4.37
C ARG A 598 -9.08 -37.78 -3.20
N ALA A 599 -10.12 -37.66 -2.40
CA ALA A 599 -10.07 -36.89 -1.15
C ALA A 599 -8.97 -37.42 -0.21
N GLY A 600 -8.24 -36.50 0.43
CA GLY A 600 -7.34 -36.82 1.54
C GLY A 600 -8.07 -36.95 2.87
N SER A 601 -7.41 -37.59 3.85
CA SER A 601 -7.89 -37.68 5.24
C SER A 601 -8.07 -36.30 5.86
N PHE A 602 -7.14 -35.38 5.58
CA PHE A 602 -7.20 -33.99 6.05
C PHE A 602 -8.47 -33.27 5.59
N LEU A 603 -8.91 -33.45 4.33
CA LEU A 603 -10.19 -32.87 3.85
C LEU A 603 -11.39 -33.36 4.67
N MET A 604 -11.42 -34.63 5.08
CA MET A 604 -12.50 -35.18 5.92
C MET A 604 -12.44 -34.62 7.35
N GLN A 605 -11.24 -34.52 7.93
CA GLN A 605 -11.00 -33.98 9.27
C GLN A 605 -11.37 -32.49 9.35
N ALA A 606 -10.88 -31.67 8.42
CA ALA A 606 -11.18 -30.24 8.37
C ALA A 606 -12.67 -29.98 8.14
N VAL A 607 -13.34 -30.73 7.26
CA VAL A 607 -14.80 -30.58 7.07
C VAL A 607 -15.58 -30.95 8.33
N ALA A 608 -15.22 -32.04 9.03
CA ALA A 608 -15.88 -32.41 10.29
C ALA A 608 -15.67 -31.35 11.39
N TYR A 609 -14.43 -30.88 11.57
CA TYR A 609 -14.07 -29.81 12.50
C TYR A 609 -14.85 -28.52 12.20
N GLY A 610 -14.85 -28.06 10.95
CA GLY A 610 -15.55 -26.84 10.54
C GLY A 610 -17.09 -26.93 10.63
N LEU A 611 -17.64 -28.14 10.73
CA LEU A 611 -19.08 -28.34 10.97
C LEU A 611 -19.40 -28.54 12.46
N GLY A 612 -18.39 -28.51 13.35
CA GLY A 612 -18.54 -28.74 14.79
C GLY A 612 -18.92 -30.19 15.13
N LEU A 613 -18.51 -31.15 14.31
CA LEU A 613 -18.91 -32.56 14.44
C LEU A 613 -17.86 -33.36 15.21
N ASN A 614 -18.26 -33.87 16.38
CA ASN A 614 -17.45 -34.81 17.14
C ASN A 614 -17.62 -36.23 16.59
N PHE A 615 -16.50 -36.89 16.34
CA PHE A 615 -16.40 -38.31 16.00
C PHE A 615 -15.66 -39.05 17.13
N GLY A 616 -16.23 -40.14 17.63
CA GLY A 616 -15.56 -41.02 18.59
C GLY A 616 -14.53 -41.94 17.92
N GLU A 617 -13.61 -42.52 18.71
CA GLU A 617 -12.53 -43.39 18.19
C GLU A 617 -13.02 -44.60 17.37
N ALA A 618 -14.25 -45.06 17.61
CA ALA A 618 -14.87 -46.17 16.90
C ALA A 618 -15.70 -45.76 15.66
N GLU A 619 -15.88 -44.45 15.39
CA GLU A 619 -16.70 -43.97 14.27
C GLU A 619 -15.85 -43.69 13.03
N ALA A 620 -16.22 -44.31 11.90
CA ALA A 620 -15.51 -44.09 10.64
C ALA A 620 -15.71 -42.66 10.11
N LEU A 621 -14.64 -41.88 10.03
CA LEU A 621 -14.63 -40.53 9.47
C LEU A 621 -14.62 -40.58 7.93
N ASN A 622 -15.78 -40.42 7.31
CA ASN A 622 -15.95 -40.42 5.85
C ASN A 622 -17.11 -39.49 5.42
N ALA A 623 -17.28 -39.29 4.11
CA ALA A 623 -18.25 -38.34 3.57
C ALA A 623 -19.70 -38.64 3.97
N ASP A 624 -20.10 -39.91 4.00
CA ASP A 624 -21.47 -40.28 4.32
C ASP A 624 -21.75 -40.19 5.83
N SER A 625 -20.79 -40.55 6.68
CA SER A 625 -20.93 -40.37 8.14
C SER A 625 -20.94 -38.89 8.54
N ILE A 626 -20.12 -38.05 7.90
CA ILE A 626 -20.17 -36.58 8.04
C ILE A 626 -21.54 -36.06 7.61
N VAL A 627 -22.01 -36.40 6.41
CA VAL A 627 -23.32 -35.93 5.91
C VAL A 627 -24.47 -36.40 6.80
N SER A 628 -24.42 -37.62 7.34
CA SER A 628 -25.43 -38.10 8.31
C SER A 628 -25.42 -37.27 9.59
N LYS A 629 -24.26 -37.09 10.25
CA LYS A 629 -24.17 -36.27 11.47
C LYS A 629 -24.58 -34.81 11.25
N VAL A 630 -24.37 -34.25 10.05
CA VAL A 630 -24.92 -32.93 9.70
C VAL A 630 -26.44 -32.95 9.67
N VAL A 631 -27.08 -33.97 9.06
CA VAL A 631 -28.54 -34.10 9.06
C VAL A 631 -29.09 -34.27 10.47
N ASP A 632 -28.42 -35.03 11.34
CA ASP A 632 -28.88 -35.26 12.70
C ASP A 632 -28.68 -34.03 13.61
N SER A 633 -27.57 -33.30 13.49
CA SER A 633 -27.40 -32.00 14.19
C SER A 633 -28.47 -30.96 13.79
N MET A 634 -28.95 -30.98 12.54
CA MET A 634 -30.08 -30.15 12.08
C MET A 634 -31.45 -30.59 12.64
N ARG A 635 -31.58 -31.83 13.13
CA ARG A 635 -32.81 -32.32 13.79
C ARG A 635 -32.86 -31.92 15.25
N VAL A 636 -31.72 -31.90 15.94
CA VAL A 636 -31.59 -31.56 17.36
C VAL A 636 -31.70 -30.05 17.64
N THR A 637 -31.44 -29.19 16.65
CA THR A 637 -31.51 -27.72 16.77
C THR A 637 -32.89 -27.12 16.46
N ARG A 638 -33.96 -27.89 16.64
CA ARG A 638 -35.32 -27.54 16.19
C ARG A 638 -36.38 -27.60 17.27
#